data_AF-A0A7W8PCG8-F1
#
_entry.id   AF-A0A7W8PCG8-F1
#
_cell.length_a   1.000
_cell.length_b   1.000
_cell.length_c   1.000
_cell.angle_alpha   90.00
_cell.angle_beta   90.00
_cell.angle_gamma   90.00
#
_symmetry.space_group_name_H-M   'P 1'
#
loop_
_entity.id
_entity.type
_entity.pdbx_description
1 polymer ?
#
loop_
_entity_poly.entity_id
_entity_poly.type
_entity_poly.pdbx_seq_one_letter_code
_entity_poly.pdbx_strand_id
1 'polypeptide(L)'
;MASSNSNEFQVYINQCIQLASTLTIKSQESLDGLNQYVKDYYGLMRFDETEPTTWKYYMNVAGQYHFTDTPMQVKSLDSMQIIDFTVENLKVHTATAAAYQFGTWEYYQLVTQYPKQVFLILGIIYPVEVQSAISAADGDILGWPASLIEPNEFSLVQKLQGWIKAFKNRWFNPQYGISDELYFTVQNSNLYYGLAMAIISYRLAACGTAEAHSYHVRQYLASHLGLDAYYDQLTLAQSIWLYRNINYIERNAGKQSTFRTLIQKLLTDRGIPLAAYVMNHNVSDMPDSLYPAIEFDAIALNLGYNAVADTTWTLDQMLDNEQPVAVGNALVQTDVEANIQTRMENSRSNTLQTKVLNSAMIDMSGSSPYTLEDILLHHWAFFASKDLYTAFLVVNNPVTGEPIVPMTAKDGFAFMIYCFCQSVGFDLTNEPVPSVIATRVQRIPTPPIADLMSVVDSGLVTQDIALEALSWQPAIVPMISVHAFCATANAIWQAATNQWKLIAFQEHEERRGMVFGMVERIYSDNVIQLGDGSINGSGETYAQWFRLRNIDITVFSADDYGLMYQSLIEAATGVNLQSTHSVANLQAAMLSMMQKLSSYSIQFISGINDSTIRDVGSAIIRTGDNLTASVEDVYDGDTEVDVIRHSTLARVHFDYDINAARVGQIGNRLEASAQSSVKERIGLVVRPARDPIDVYGYVSMQGIDVRSTIRVSTGNPVIPPLIGIENWLALSDTDRAASIVSIWPPPWQTPGAPLPQLPDIWPVRNLGGLTYTPPSD
;
A
#
# COMPACT_ATOMS: atom_id res chain seq x y z
N MET A 1 17.41 7.49 -31.51
CA MET A 1 16.54 7.40 -30.31
C MET A 1 15.25 8.18 -30.54
N ALA A 2 14.35 7.71 -31.43
CA ALA A 2 13.13 8.45 -31.81
C ALA A 2 11.94 7.53 -32.10
N SER A 3 11.78 6.44 -31.34
CA SER A 3 10.66 5.50 -31.50
C SER A 3 9.85 5.23 -30.22
N SER A 4 10.25 5.76 -29.06
CA SER A 4 9.50 5.62 -27.79
C SER A 4 8.36 6.65 -27.65
N ASN A 5 8.56 7.88 -28.15
CA ASN A 5 7.62 8.99 -27.91
C ASN A 5 6.27 8.84 -28.62
N SER A 6 6.17 8.01 -29.68
CA SER A 6 4.89 7.78 -30.36
C SER A 6 3.93 6.96 -29.51
N ASN A 7 4.41 6.03 -28.68
CA ASN A 7 3.54 5.14 -27.93
C ASN A 7 2.90 5.86 -26.72
N GLU A 8 3.68 6.60 -25.95
CA GLU A 8 3.16 7.35 -24.78
C GLU A 8 2.14 8.43 -25.17
N PHE A 9 2.38 9.13 -26.28
CA PHE A 9 1.42 10.12 -26.80
C PHE A 9 0.11 9.45 -27.25
N GLN A 10 0.19 8.30 -27.92
CA GLN A 10 -1.00 7.55 -28.32
C GLN A 10 -1.80 7.06 -27.10
N VAL A 11 -1.12 6.59 -26.05
CA VAL A 11 -1.76 6.23 -24.78
C VAL A 11 -2.50 7.44 -24.18
N TYR A 12 -1.85 8.61 -24.11
CA TYR A 12 -2.48 9.84 -23.61
C TYR A 12 -3.71 10.27 -24.42
N ILE A 13 -3.63 10.24 -25.76
CA ILE A 13 -4.76 10.57 -26.63
C ILE A 13 -5.90 9.57 -26.45
N ASN A 14 -5.59 8.28 -26.37
CA ASN A 14 -6.57 7.23 -26.11
C ASN A 14 -7.26 7.43 -24.76
N GLN A 15 -6.54 7.81 -23.71
CA GLN A 15 -7.15 8.14 -22.41
C GLN A 15 -8.12 9.33 -22.50
N CYS A 16 -7.77 10.38 -23.26
CA CYS A 16 -8.66 11.52 -23.48
C CYS A 16 -9.94 11.12 -24.24
N ILE A 17 -9.81 10.26 -25.25
CA ILE A 17 -10.93 9.74 -26.04
C ILE A 17 -11.79 8.80 -25.18
N GLN A 18 -11.18 7.94 -24.37
CA GLN A 18 -11.87 7.07 -23.42
C GLN A 18 -12.68 7.89 -22.41
N LEU A 19 -12.12 8.98 -21.88
CA LEU A 19 -12.84 9.87 -20.97
C LEU A 19 -14.05 10.50 -21.66
N ALA A 20 -13.89 11.02 -22.88
CA ALA A 20 -15.01 11.55 -23.66
C ALA A 20 -16.10 10.50 -23.92
N SER A 21 -15.70 9.26 -24.23
CA SER A 21 -16.60 8.17 -24.60
C SER A 21 -17.34 7.56 -23.41
N THR A 22 -16.80 7.68 -22.20
CA THR A 22 -17.37 7.12 -20.96
C THR A 22 -18.07 8.18 -20.10
N LEU A 23 -17.95 9.46 -20.46
CA LEU A 23 -18.63 10.55 -19.76
C LEU A 23 -20.15 10.45 -19.94
N THR A 24 -20.86 10.27 -18.83
CA THR A 24 -22.32 10.24 -18.82
C THR A 24 -22.87 11.64 -18.61
N ILE A 25 -23.69 12.13 -19.54
CA ILE A 25 -24.25 13.48 -19.52
C ILE A 25 -25.78 13.38 -19.55
N LYS A 26 -26.46 14.14 -18.70
CA LYS A 26 -27.91 14.22 -18.70
C LYS A 26 -28.40 14.84 -20.02
N SER A 27 -29.26 14.11 -20.74
CA SER A 27 -29.96 14.62 -21.92
C SER A 27 -31.45 14.46 -21.73
N GLN A 28 -32.14 15.59 -21.59
CA GLN A 28 -33.59 15.62 -21.53
C GLN A 28 -34.22 15.09 -22.82
N GLU A 29 -33.57 15.32 -23.97
CA GLU A 29 -34.06 14.89 -25.28
C GLU A 29 -34.06 13.38 -25.42
N SER A 30 -32.97 12.72 -25.01
CA SER A 30 -32.89 11.26 -25.00
C SER A 30 -33.90 10.66 -24.03
N LEU A 31 -34.14 11.31 -22.89
CA LEU A 31 -35.15 10.90 -21.93
C LEU A 31 -36.56 10.98 -22.54
N ASP A 32 -36.91 12.12 -23.12
CA ASP A 32 -38.23 12.34 -23.72
C ASP A 32 -38.48 11.38 -24.90
N GLY A 33 -37.47 11.17 -25.74
CA GLY A 33 -37.55 10.23 -26.87
C GLY A 33 -37.71 8.78 -26.44
N LEU A 34 -36.98 8.34 -25.39
CA LEU A 34 -37.14 6.98 -24.85
C LEU A 34 -38.50 6.79 -24.18
N ASN A 35 -39.00 7.80 -23.46
CA ASN A 35 -40.32 7.75 -22.85
C ASN A 35 -41.41 7.70 -23.92
N GLN A 36 -41.29 8.50 -24.98
CA GLN A 36 -42.23 8.49 -26.10
C GLN A 36 -42.25 7.13 -26.81
N TYR A 37 -41.08 6.52 -27.05
CA TYR A 37 -40.99 5.16 -27.58
C TYR A 37 -41.73 4.13 -26.73
N VAL A 38 -41.58 4.20 -25.39
CA VAL A 38 -42.26 3.28 -24.48
C VAL A 38 -43.79 3.48 -24.56
N LYS A 39 -44.26 4.73 -24.59
CA LYS A 39 -45.68 5.06 -24.74
C LYS A 39 -46.27 4.52 -26.04
N ASP A 40 -45.58 4.72 -27.16
CA ASP A 40 -46.10 4.40 -28.49
C ASP A 40 -46.14 2.90 -28.78
N TYR A 41 -45.15 2.13 -28.31
CA TYR A 41 -45.08 0.68 -28.57
C TYR A 41 -45.69 -0.19 -27.48
N TYR A 42 -45.68 0.24 -26.21
CA TYR A 42 -46.10 -0.59 -25.07
C TYR A 42 -47.32 -0.02 -24.32
N GLY A 43 -47.76 1.19 -24.67
CA GLY A 43 -48.97 1.82 -24.16
C GLY A 43 -48.80 2.53 -22.82
N LEU A 44 -49.72 3.48 -22.55
CA LEU A 44 -49.69 4.36 -21.37
C LEU A 44 -49.75 3.62 -20.02
N MET A 45 -50.27 2.40 -19.96
CA MET A 45 -50.33 1.61 -18.71
C MET A 45 -48.97 1.05 -18.27
N ARG A 46 -47.97 1.06 -19.15
CA ARG A 46 -46.60 0.57 -18.89
C ARG A 46 -45.61 1.70 -18.62
N PHE A 47 -46.09 2.94 -18.51
CA PHE A 47 -45.29 4.12 -18.24
C PHE A 47 -45.96 4.94 -17.14
N ASP A 48 -45.28 5.15 -16.02
CA ASP A 48 -45.75 6.06 -14.96
C ASP A 48 -45.06 7.42 -15.11
N GLU A 49 -45.85 8.45 -15.42
CA GLU A 49 -45.32 9.82 -15.57
C GLU A 49 -44.90 10.43 -14.23
N THR A 50 -45.42 9.91 -13.11
CA THR A 50 -45.21 10.45 -11.76
C THR A 50 -44.03 9.80 -11.04
N GLU A 51 -43.49 8.71 -11.58
CA GLU A 51 -42.39 7.95 -10.97
C GLU A 51 -41.16 7.86 -11.90
N PRO A 52 -40.28 8.89 -11.92
CA PRO A 52 -39.10 8.93 -12.79
C PRO A 52 -38.08 7.81 -12.56
N THR A 53 -38.07 7.18 -11.38
CA THR A 53 -37.21 6.03 -11.07
C THR A 53 -37.50 4.81 -11.95
N THR A 54 -38.71 4.75 -12.53
CA THR A 54 -39.12 3.67 -13.45
C THR A 54 -38.76 3.94 -14.91
N TRP A 55 -38.25 5.14 -15.23
CA TRP A 55 -37.99 5.52 -16.62
C TRP A 55 -36.72 4.84 -17.13
N LYS A 56 -36.83 4.29 -18.35
CA LYS A 56 -35.73 3.57 -19.02
C LYS A 56 -34.40 4.32 -18.99
N TYR A 57 -34.42 5.63 -19.24
CA TYR A 57 -33.21 6.44 -19.23
C TYR A 57 -32.47 6.37 -17.89
N TYR A 58 -33.17 6.61 -16.77
CA TYR A 58 -32.57 6.62 -15.44
C TYR A 58 -32.19 5.22 -14.95
N MET A 59 -33.01 4.22 -15.25
CA MET A 59 -32.67 2.83 -14.97
C MET A 59 -31.36 2.44 -15.66
N ASN A 60 -31.22 2.74 -16.96
CA ASN A 60 -30.05 2.35 -17.73
C ASN A 60 -28.79 3.12 -17.30
N VAL A 61 -28.90 4.40 -16.96
CA VAL A 61 -27.80 5.20 -16.37
C VAL A 61 -27.31 4.59 -15.04
N ALA A 62 -28.20 4.04 -14.24
CA ALA A 62 -27.86 3.40 -12.97
C ALA A 62 -27.47 1.92 -13.11
N GLY A 63 -27.36 1.42 -14.35
CA GLY A 63 -27.03 0.02 -14.62
C GLY A 63 -28.14 -0.97 -14.29
N GLN A 64 -29.40 -0.51 -14.25
CA GLN A 64 -30.59 -1.32 -14.00
C GLN A 64 -31.30 -1.64 -15.31
N TYR A 65 -31.78 -2.88 -15.45
CA TYR A 65 -32.53 -3.30 -16.63
C TYR A 65 -33.95 -2.74 -16.60
N HIS A 66 -34.35 -2.07 -17.69
CA HIS A 66 -35.76 -1.76 -17.94
C HIS A 66 -36.49 -2.97 -18.55
N PHE A 67 -37.82 -3.06 -18.44
CA PHE A 67 -38.59 -4.21 -18.95
C PHE A 67 -38.49 -4.39 -20.48
N THR A 68 -38.08 -3.36 -21.21
CA THR A 68 -37.84 -3.41 -22.66
C THR A 68 -36.46 -3.95 -23.03
N ASP A 69 -35.56 -4.05 -22.05
CA ASP A 69 -34.18 -4.46 -22.27
C ASP A 69 -34.06 -5.98 -22.17
N THR A 70 -33.20 -6.55 -23.01
CA THR A 70 -32.87 -7.96 -22.99
C THR A 70 -31.80 -8.20 -21.92
N PRO A 71 -32.06 -9.04 -20.90
CA PRO A 71 -31.06 -9.43 -19.92
C PRO A 71 -29.79 -9.95 -20.62
N MET A 72 -28.65 -9.33 -20.34
CA MET A 72 -27.38 -9.72 -20.95
C MET A 72 -26.71 -10.76 -20.07
N GLN A 73 -26.17 -11.80 -20.70
CA GLN A 73 -25.45 -12.85 -19.99
C GLN A 73 -24.01 -12.90 -20.46
N VAL A 74 -23.10 -13.01 -19.50
CA VAL A 74 -21.66 -13.13 -19.74
C VAL A 74 -21.11 -14.36 -19.04
N LYS A 75 -20.06 -14.93 -19.61
CA LYS A 75 -19.28 -15.94 -18.91
C LYS A 75 -18.35 -15.22 -17.93
N SER A 76 -18.53 -15.49 -16.64
CA SER A 76 -17.65 -14.98 -15.59
C SER A 76 -16.25 -15.57 -15.76
N LEU A 77 -15.21 -14.72 -15.72
CA LEU A 77 -13.82 -15.18 -15.70
C LEU A 77 -13.43 -15.72 -14.32
N ASP A 78 -14.07 -15.25 -13.26
CA ASP A 78 -13.80 -15.67 -11.88
C ASP A 78 -14.36 -17.08 -11.58
N SER A 79 -15.57 -17.39 -12.08
CA SER A 79 -16.30 -18.63 -11.76
C SER A 79 -16.56 -19.57 -12.94
N MET A 80 -16.27 -19.12 -14.18
CA MET A 80 -16.56 -19.81 -15.43
C MET A 80 -18.05 -20.11 -15.70
N GLN A 81 -18.94 -19.65 -14.83
CA GLN A 81 -20.39 -19.77 -14.97
C GLN A 81 -20.96 -18.64 -15.82
N ILE A 82 -22.11 -18.90 -16.44
CA ILE A 82 -22.89 -17.86 -17.11
C ILE A 82 -23.62 -17.08 -16.02
N ILE A 83 -23.32 -15.79 -15.93
CA ILE A 83 -23.92 -14.85 -14.97
C ILE A 83 -24.67 -13.75 -15.73
N ASP A 84 -25.69 -13.19 -15.09
CA ASP A 84 -26.35 -11.99 -15.61
C ASP A 84 -25.39 -10.80 -15.45
N PHE A 85 -25.23 -10.00 -16.50
CA PHE A 85 -24.36 -8.83 -16.51
C PHE A 85 -25.04 -7.69 -15.75
N THR A 86 -24.82 -7.62 -14.43
CA THR A 86 -25.43 -6.63 -13.54
C THR A 86 -24.39 -5.98 -12.64
N VAL A 87 -24.70 -4.79 -12.12
CA VAL A 87 -23.84 -4.07 -11.17
C VAL A 87 -23.48 -4.94 -9.95
N GLU A 88 -24.46 -5.65 -9.39
CA GLU A 88 -24.25 -6.47 -8.20
C GLU A 88 -23.36 -7.70 -8.48
N ASN A 89 -23.52 -8.35 -9.64
CA ASN A 89 -22.65 -9.46 -10.02
C ASN A 89 -21.21 -8.99 -10.28
N LEU A 90 -21.02 -7.85 -10.94
CA LEU A 90 -19.67 -7.32 -11.23
C LEU A 90 -18.93 -6.84 -9.97
N LYS A 91 -19.64 -6.41 -8.91
CA LYS A 91 -19.01 -6.12 -7.61
C LYS A 91 -18.35 -7.36 -6.98
N VAL A 92 -18.91 -8.55 -7.24
CA VAL A 92 -18.38 -9.81 -6.70
C VAL A 92 -17.35 -10.43 -7.65
N HIS A 93 -17.65 -10.44 -8.95
CA HIS A 93 -16.80 -11.00 -10.01
C HIS A 93 -15.82 -9.94 -10.55
N THR A 94 -14.81 -9.61 -9.73
CA THR A 94 -13.89 -8.50 -9.99
C THR A 94 -13.01 -8.70 -11.23
N ALA A 95 -12.56 -9.93 -11.53
CA ALA A 95 -11.77 -10.18 -12.73
C ALA A 95 -12.63 -10.01 -13.99
N THR A 96 -13.88 -10.45 -13.92
CA THR A 96 -14.89 -10.20 -14.94
C THR A 96 -15.11 -8.70 -15.12
N ALA A 97 -15.31 -7.94 -14.03
CA ALA A 97 -15.49 -6.49 -14.10
C ALA A 97 -14.29 -5.76 -14.73
N ALA A 98 -13.06 -6.21 -14.46
CA ALA A 98 -11.85 -5.67 -15.09
C ALA A 98 -11.78 -5.99 -16.60
N ALA A 99 -12.14 -7.22 -16.98
CA ALA A 99 -12.13 -7.63 -18.38
C ALA A 99 -13.18 -6.89 -19.22
N TYR A 100 -14.33 -6.52 -18.67
CA TYR A 100 -15.37 -5.77 -19.39
C TYR A 100 -15.24 -4.24 -19.30
N GLN A 101 -14.12 -3.71 -18.78
CA GLN A 101 -13.88 -2.26 -18.77
C GLN A 101 -13.92 -1.67 -20.19
N PHE A 102 -14.25 -0.38 -20.30
CA PHE A 102 -14.35 0.26 -21.60
C PHE A 102 -13.04 0.18 -22.39
N GLY A 103 -13.13 -0.24 -23.65
CA GLY A 103 -11.99 -0.33 -24.56
C GLY A 103 -11.27 -1.68 -24.57
N THR A 104 -11.69 -2.66 -23.75
CA THR A 104 -11.21 -4.04 -23.82
C THR A 104 -11.87 -4.83 -24.94
N TRP A 105 -11.30 -5.98 -25.27
CA TRP A 105 -11.85 -6.89 -26.27
C TRP A 105 -13.23 -7.43 -25.87
N GLU A 106 -13.39 -7.85 -24.62
CA GLU A 106 -14.60 -8.42 -24.05
C GLU A 106 -15.75 -7.40 -24.07
N TYR A 107 -15.45 -6.13 -23.78
CA TYR A 107 -16.40 -5.03 -23.93
C TYR A 107 -16.90 -4.92 -25.38
N TYR A 108 -16.00 -4.91 -26.37
CA TYR A 108 -16.40 -4.81 -27.78
C TYR A 108 -17.17 -6.05 -28.28
N GLN A 109 -16.86 -7.23 -27.78
CA GLN A 109 -17.64 -8.45 -28.04
C GLN A 109 -19.06 -8.33 -27.49
N LEU A 110 -19.21 -7.86 -26.25
CA LEU A 110 -20.52 -7.65 -25.62
C LEU A 110 -21.35 -6.61 -26.39
N VAL A 111 -20.74 -5.50 -26.78
CA VAL A 111 -21.36 -4.46 -27.60
C VAL A 111 -21.79 -5.00 -28.97
N THR A 112 -20.98 -5.88 -29.57
CA THR A 112 -21.33 -6.51 -30.85
C THR A 112 -22.52 -7.46 -30.72
N GLN A 113 -22.64 -8.16 -29.58
CA GLN A 113 -23.76 -9.04 -29.29
C GLN A 113 -25.04 -8.27 -28.93
N TYR A 114 -24.93 -7.16 -28.19
CA TYR A 114 -26.05 -6.34 -27.73
C TYR A 114 -25.94 -4.87 -28.20
N PRO A 115 -25.96 -4.60 -29.52
CA PRO A 115 -25.65 -3.27 -30.07
C PRO A 115 -26.69 -2.19 -29.73
N LYS A 116 -27.89 -2.57 -29.27
CA LYS A 116 -28.96 -1.64 -28.86
C LYS A 116 -28.89 -1.26 -27.38
N GLN A 117 -27.99 -1.87 -26.60
CA GLN A 117 -27.92 -1.71 -25.14
C GLN A 117 -26.59 -1.13 -24.67
N VAL A 118 -25.82 -0.48 -25.57
CA VAL A 118 -24.51 0.11 -25.26
C VAL A 118 -24.59 1.10 -24.09
N PHE A 119 -25.65 1.91 -24.04
CA PHE A 119 -25.89 2.84 -22.94
C PHE A 119 -26.08 2.13 -21.58
N LEU A 120 -26.81 1.02 -21.57
CA LEU A 120 -26.99 0.18 -20.38
C LEU A 120 -25.69 -0.55 -20.00
N ILE A 121 -24.92 -1.05 -20.97
CA ILE A 121 -23.60 -1.66 -20.72
C ILE A 121 -22.71 -0.66 -19.97
N LEU A 122 -22.62 0.58 -20.45
CA LEU A 122 -21.85 1.63 -19.78
C LEU A 122 -22.39 1.96 -18.39
N GLY A 123 -23.71 2.03 -18.21
CA GLY A 123 -24.31 2.24 -16.88
C GLY A 123 -24.09 1.08 -15.90
N ILE A 124 -23.93 -0.15 -16.38
CA ILE A 124 -23.57 -1.30 -15.53
C ILE A 124 -22.09 -1.23 -15.11
N ILE A 125 -21.20 -0.82 -16.01
CA ILE A 125 -19.76 -0.69 -15.73
C ILE A 125 -19.48 0.54 -14.85
N TYR A 126 -20.17 1.65 -15.10
CA TYR A 126 -19.99 2.94 -14.42
C TYR A 126 -21.35 3.47 -13.89
N PRO A 127 -21.93 2.81 -12.88
CA PRO A 127 -23.27 3.15 -12.39
C PRO A 127 -23.29 4.53 -11.72
N VAL A 128 -24.34 5.29 -12.02
CA VAL A 128 -24.65 6.57 -11.35
C VAL A 128 -25.84 6.37 -10.41
N GLU A 129 -25.81 7.07 -9.28
CA GLU A 129 -26.93 7.08 -8.33
C GLU A 129 -28.18 7.72 -8.97
N VAL A 130 -29.31 6.97 -8.95
CA VAL A 130 -30.53 7.33 -9.67
C VAL A 130 -31.09 8.68 -9.24
N GLN A 131 -31.13 8.96 -7.94
CA GLN A 131 -31.72 10.19 -7.42
C GLN A 131 -30.92 11.42 -7.84
N SER A 132 -29.59 11.29 -7.88
CA SER A 132 -28.65 12.29 -8.37
C SER A 132 -28.92 12.59 -9.85
N ALA A 133 -29.10 11.55 -10.68
CA ALA A 133 -29.43 11.72 -12.09
C ALA A 133 -30.80 12.39 -12.33
N ILE A 134 -31.81 12.05 -11.51
CA ILE A 134 -33.13 12.69 -11.56
C ILE A 134 -33.02 14.18 -11.21
N SER A 135 -32.29 14.52 -10.13
CA SER A 135 -32.16 15.89 -9.64
C SER A 135 -31.29 16.81 -10.50
N ALA A 136 -30.39 16.25 -11.31
CA ALA A 136 -29.47 17.01 -12.15
C ALA A 136 -30.20 17.86 -13.21
N ALA A 137 -29.61 18.96 -13.65
CA ALA A 137 -30.14 19.74 -14.77
C ALA A 137 -29.76 19.11 -16.12
N ASP A 138 -30.50 19.46 -17.16
CA ASP A 138 -30.14 19.05 -18.52
C ASP A 138 -28.73 19.56 -18.91
N GLY A 139 -27.92 18.69 -19.49
CA GLY A 139 -26.51 18.94 -19.78
C GLY A 139 -25.55 18.82 -18.59
N ASP A 140 -26.01 18.39 -17.41
CA ASP A 140 -25.11 18.10 -16.28
C ASP A 140 -24.37 16.77 -16.48
N ILE A 141 -23.09 16.74 -16.07
CA ILE A 141 -22.28 15.52 -16.02
C ILE A 141 -22.76 14.68 -14.83
N LEU A 142 -23.09 13.42 -15.11
CA LEU A 142 -23.63 12.46 -14.14
C LEU A 142 -22.56 11.54 -13.56
N GLY A 143 -21.61 11.09 -14.38
CA GLY A 143 -20.57 10.16 -13.96
C GLY A 143 -19.49 9.95 -15.00
N TRP A 144 -18.34 9.46 -14.53
CA TRP A 144 -17.16 9.12 -15.33
C TRP A 144 -16.29 8.09 -14.57
N PRO A 145 -15.39 7.38 -15.26
CA PRO A 145 -14.42 6.50 -14.60
C PRO A 145 -13.38 7.32 -13.84
N ALA A 146 -13.24 7.10 -12.53
CA ALA A 146 -12.32 7.85 -11.69
C ALA A 146 -10.83 7.68 -12.09
N SER A 147 -10.48 6.57 -12.74
CA SER A 147 -9.12 6.29 -13.21
C SER A 147 -8.66 7.17 -14.38
N LEU A 148 -9.58 7.82 -15.10
CA LEU A 148 -9.27 8.63 -16.28
C LEU A 148 -9.02 10.10 -15.98
N ILE A 149 -9.23 10.53 -14.73
CA ILE A 149 -8.97 11.90 -14.26
C ILE A 149 -7.97 11.81 -13.11
N GLU A 150 -6.88 12.56 -13.21
CA GLU A 150 -5.85 12.53 -12.18
C GLU A 150 -6.26 13.33 -10.94
N PRO A 151 -5.78 12.96 -9.73
CA PRO A 151 -6.16 13.65 -8.49
C PRO A 151 -5.87 15.16 -8.48
N ASN A 152 -4.89 15.62 -9.26
CA ASN A 152 -4.55 17.04 -9.39
C ASN A 152 -5.39 17.80 -10.44
N GLU A 153 -6.21 17.13 -11.25
CA GLU A 153 -7.05 17.77 -12.29
C GLU A 153 -8.38 18.30 -11.71
N PHE A 154 -8.33 19.01 -10.58
CA PHE A 154 -9.52 19.38 -9.80
C PHE A 154 -10.47 20.34 -10.53
N SER A 155 -10.02 21.12 -11.52
CA SER A 155 -10.90 22.02 -12.29
C SER A 155 -11.43 21.41 -13.59
N LEU A 156 -10.92 20.26 -14.02
CA LEU A 156 -11.23 19.69 -15.35
C LEU A 156 -12.73 19.44 -15.52
N VAL A 157 -13.35 18.71 -14.59
CA VAL A 157 -14.78 18.38 -14.65
C VAL A 157 -15.64 19.64 -14.65
N GLN A 158 -15.31 20.64 -13.82
CA GLN A 158 -16.02 21.91 -13.77
C GLN A 158 -15.91 22.69 -15.10
N LYS A 159 -14.73 22.72 -15.71
CA LYS A 159 -14.51 23.35 -17.03
C LYS A 159 -15.29 22.63 -18.13
N LEU A 160 -15.30 21.29 -18.12
CA LEU A 160 -16.09 20.48 -19.04
C LEU A 160 -17.59 20.73 -18.86
N GLN A 161 -18.07 20.81 -17.61
CA GLN A 161 -19.46 21.14 -17.31
C GLN A 161 -19.87 22.51 -17.90
N GLY A 162 -19.02 23.52 -17.76
CA GLY A 162 -19.23 24.84 -18.35
C GLY A 162 -19.24 24.80 -19.88
N TRP A 163 -18.32 24.02 -20.48
CA TRP A 163 -18.26 23.82 -21.93
C TRP A 163 -19.51 23.14 -22.48
N ILE A 164 -20.01 22.08 -21.83
CA ILE A 164 -21.23 21.36 -22.25
C ILE A 164 -22.43 22.31 -22.22
N LYS A 165 -22.59 23.08 -21.13
CA LYS A 165 -23.70 24.05 -21.00
C LYS A 165 -23.61 25.15 -22.06
N ALA A 166 -22.42 25.66 -22.33
CA ALA A 166 -22.20 26.63 -23.40
C ALA A 166 -22.49 26.04 -24.79
N PHE A 167 -22.10 24.78 -25.04
CA PHE A 167 -22.39 24.09 -26.28
C PHE A 167 -23.89 23.94 -26.49
N LYS A 168 -24.63 23.41 -25.49
CA LYS A 168 -26.09 23.29 -25.58
C LYS A 168 -26.73 24.65 -25.82
N ASN A 169 -26.43 25.67 -25.01
CA ASN A 169 -27.03 26.99 -25.19
C ASN A 169 -26.76 27.63 -26.57
N ARG A 170 -25.57 27.41 -27.15
CA ARG A 170 -25.18 28.02 -28.42
C ARG A 170 -25.71 27.28 -29.64
N TRP A 171 -25.65 25.96 -29.63
CA TRP A 171 -25.83 25.12 -30.82
C TRP A 171 -27.13 24.34 -30.81
N PHE A 172 -27.71 24.09 -29.63
CA PHE A 172 -28.94 23.34 -29.50
C PHE A 172 -30.16 24.25 -29.67
N ASN A 173 -30.96 23.99 -30.70
CA ASN A 173 -32.24 24.64 -30.93
C ASN A 173 -33.36 23.58 -30.88
N PRO A 174 -34.18 23.56 -29.82
CA PRO A 174 -35.24 22.58 -29.65
C PRO A 174 -36.24 22.53 -30.82
N GLN A 175 -36.42 23.63 -31.55
CA GLN A 175 -37.41 23.74 -32.63
C GLN A 175 -37.11 22.80 -33.80
N TYR A 176 -35.83 22.54 -34.09
CA TYR A 176 -35.46 21.61 -35.17
C TYR A 176 -35.79 20.16 -34.83
N GLY A 177 -35.90 19.82 -33.53
CA GLY A 177 -36.36 18.49 -33.12
C GLY A 177 -37.83 18.19 -33.45
N ILE A 178 -38.61 19.21 -33.81
CA ILE A 178 -40.01 19.03 -34.25
C ILE A 178 -40.07 18.62 -35.72
N SER A 179 -39.20 19.19 -36.57
CA SER A 179 -39.21 18.96 -38.02
C SER A 179 -38.25 17.85 -38.46
N ASP A 180 -37.09 17.74 -37.81
CA ASP A 180 -35.99 16.89 -38.25
C ASP A 180 -35.73 15.77 -37.22
N GLU A 181 -36.14 14.55 -37.56
CA GLU A 181 -36.15 13.40 -36.65
C GLU A 181 -34.77 13.03 -36.08
N LEU A 182 -33.69 13.27 -36.84
CA LEU A 182 -32.31 12.93 -36.44
C LEU A 182 -31.56 14.10 -35.80
N TYR A 183 -32.19 15.25 -35.62
CA TYR A 183 -31.52 16.45 -35.11
C TYR A 183 -30.86 16.21 -33.74
N PHE A 184 -31.59 15.60 -32.80
CA PHE A 184 -31.07 15.32 -31.46
C PHE A 184 -29.89 14.35 -31.47
N THR A 185 -29.94 13.31 -32.32
CA THR A 185 -28.83 12.35 -32.48
C THR A 185 -27.57 13.05 -33.00
N VAL A 186 -27.72 13.88 -34.03
CA VAL A 186 -26.59 14.61 -34.64
C VAL A 186 -26.00 15.60 -33.64
N GLN A 187 -26.83 16.29 -32.86
CA GLN A 187 -26.33 17.24 -31.86
C GLN A 187 -25.61 16.57 -30.70
N ASN A 188 -26.12 15.42 -30.21
CA ASN A 188 -25.38 14.61 -29.24
C ASN A 188 -24.06 14.10 -29.82
N SER A 189 -24.04 13.69 -31.10
CA SER A 189 -22.81 13.28 -31.77
C SER A 189 -21.77 14.40 -31.83
N ASN A 190 -22.21 15.61 -32.20
CA ASN A 190 -21.36 16.80 -32.25
C ASN A 190 -20.83 17.18 -30.85
N LEU A 191 -21.66 17.04 -29.81
CA LEU A 191 -21.25 17.26 -28.42
C LEU A 191 -20.10 16.31 -28.04
N TYR A 192 -20.29 14.99 -28.23
CA TYR A 192 -19.29 13.98 -27.88
C TYR A 192 -18.01 14.09 -28.72
N TYR A 193 -18.13 14.45 -30.00
CA TYR A 193 -16.96 14.77 -30.83
C TYR A 193 -16.19 15.98 -30.29
N GLY A 194 -16.89 17.05 -29.93
CA GLY A 194 -16.29 18.25 -29.36
C GLY A 194 -15.67 18.03 -27.97
N LEU A 195 -16.20 17.08 -27.18
CA LEU A 195 -15.71 16.78 -25.83
C LEU A 195 -14.27 16.29 -25.82
N ALA A 196 -13.90 15.38 -26.72
CA ALA A 196 -12.52 14.90 -26.81
C ALA A 196 -11.54 16.06 -27.07
N MET A 197 -11.91 16.97 -27.97
CA MET A 197 -11.12 18.16 -28.26
C MET A 197 -11.08 19.14 -27.08
N ALA A 198 -12.20 19.30 -26.37
CA ALA A 198 -12.28 20.13 -25.17
C ALA A 198 -11.37 19.60 -24.06
N ILE A 199 -11.38 18.29 -23.78
CA ILE A 199 -10.52 17.64 -22.79
C ILE A 199 -9.05 17.88 -23.11
N ILE A 200 -8.62 17.59 -24.35
CA ILE A 200 -7.24 17.80 -24.78
C ILE A 200 -6.84 19.27 -24.64
N SER A 201 -7.73 20.19 -25.02
CA SER A 201 -7.48 21.63 -24.94
C SER A 201 -7.36 22.11 -23.49
N TYR A 202 -8.21 21.63 -22.59
CA TYR A 202 -8.16 22.01 -21.17
C TYR A 202 -6.94 21.44 -20.47
N ARG A 203 -6.55 20.19 -20.77
CA ARG A 203 -5.31 19.58 -20.29
C ARG A 203 -4.08 20.33 -20.79
N LEU A 204 -4.06 20.70 -22.06
CA LEU A 204 -2.98 21.51 -22.64
C LEU A 204 -2.93 22.92 -22.01
N ALA A 205 -4.08 23.54 -21.76
CA ALA A 205 -4.17 24.84 -21.09
C ALA A 205 -3.73 24.78 -19.61
N ALA A 206 -3.79 23.61 -18.99
CA ALA A 206 -3.31 23.38 -17.63
C ALA A 206 -1.78 23.19 -17.55
N CYS A 207 -1.07 23.06 -18.68
CA CYS A 207 0.39 23.01 -18.70
C CYS A 207 0.99 24.24 -18.01
N GLY A 208 2.02 24.02 -17.19
CA GLY A 208 2.63 25.06 -16.36
C GLY A 208 1.87 25.37 -15.06
N THR A 209 0.77 24.68 -14.78
CA THR A 209 0.03 24.78 -13.51
C THR A 209 0.19 23.51 -12.66
N ALA A 210 -0.38 23.50 -11.45
CA ALA A 210 -0.43 22.30 -10.60
C ALA A 210 -1.38 21.21 -11.15
N GLU A 211 -2.26 21.55 -12.10
CA GLU A 211 -3.23 20.65 -12.72
C GLU A 211 -2.70 20.00 -14.02
N ALA A 212 -1.40 20.11 -14.29
CA ALA A 212 -0.82 19.50 -15.48
C ALA A 212 -0.92 17.97 -15.40
N HIS A 213 -1.48 17.36 -16.46
CA HIS A 213 -1.60 15.91 -16.58
C HIS A 213 -0.22 15.23 -16.58
N SER A 214 -0.10 14.04 -15.98
CA SER A 214 1.14 13.27 -15.82
C SER A 214 1.94 13.14 -17.12
N TYR A 215 1.27 12.90 -18.25
CA TYR A 215 1.89 12.88 -19.57
C TYR A 215 2.74 14.13 -19.84
N HIS A 216 2.19 15.33 -19.67
CA HIS A 216 2.91 16.58 -19.92
C HIS A 216 4.04 16.80 -18.92
N VAL A 217 3.81 16.41 -17.66
CA VAL A 217 4.85 16.46 -16.62
C VAL A 217 6.02 15.54 -16.97
N ARG A 218 5.73 14.29 -17.36
CA ARG A 218 6.72 13.28 -17.72
C ARG A 218 7.52 13.71 -18.96
N GLN A 219 6.87 14.17 -20.02
CA GLN A 219 7.59 14.67 -21.21
C GLN A 219 8.48 15.87 -20.89
N TYR A 220 8.00 16.76 -20.03
CA TYR A 220 8.79 17.90 -19.59
C TYR A 220 10.03 17.44 -18.81
N LEU A 221 9.85 16.56 -17.82
CA LEU A 221 10.97 15.98 -17.06
C LEU A 221 11.91 15.12 -17.91
N ALA A 222 11.41 14.45 -18.95
CA ALA A 222 12.25 13.72 -19.91
C ALA A 222 13.22 14.65 -20.64
N SER A 223 12.74 15.84 -21.02
CA SER A 223 13.57 16.87 -21.66
C SER A 223 14.59 17.52 -20.70
N HIS A 224 14.44 17.31 -19.39
CA HIS A 224 15.31 17.84 -18.34
C HIS A 224 16.10 16.71 -17.66
N LEU A 225 17.33 16.46 -18.12
CA LEU A 225 18.26 15.46 -17.56
C LEU A 225 17.75 14.00 -17.60
N GLY A 226 16.71 13.70 -18.38
CA GLY A 226 16.07 12.38 -18.42
C GLY A 226 15.57 11.94 -17.04
N LEU A 227 14.81 12.83 -16.38
CA LEU A 227 14.24 12.57 -15.06
C LEU A 227 12.95 11.74 -15.11
N ASP A 228 12.36 11.57 -16.30
CA ASP A 228 11.22 10.69 -16.54
C ASP A 228 11.48 9.24 -16.16
N ALA A 229 12.74 8.79 -16.26
CA ALA A 229 13.18 7.47 -15.82
C ALA A 229 12.89 7.17 -14.34
N TYR A 230 12.67 8.20 -13.52
CA TYR A 230 12.37 8.08 -12.09
C TYR A 230 10.92 8.44 -11.75
N TYR A 231 10.07 8.67 -12.77
CA TYR A 231 8.71 9.20 -12.56
C TYR A 231 7.85 8.26 -11.72
N ASP A 232 7.97 6.95 -11.93
CA ASP A 232 7.16 5.94 -11.24
C ASP A 232 7.51 5.81 -9.75
N GLN A 233 8.68 6.31 -9.31
CA GLN A 233 9.10 6.35 -7.91
C GLN A 233 8.76 7.68 -7.22
N LEU A 234 8.31 8.70 -7.98
CA LEU A 234 7.95 10.01 -7.46
C LEU A 234 6.52 10.03 -6.92
N THR A 235 6.32 10.72 -5.81
CA THR A 235 4.97 11.14 -5.43
C THR A 235 4.47 12.27 -6.33
N LEU A 236 3.15 12.43 -6.43
CA LEU A 236 2.53 13.56 -7.13
C LEU A 236 3.04 14.92 -6.63
N ALA A 237 3.24 15.06 -5.32
CA ALA A 237 3.79 16.29 -4.74
C ALA A 237 5.22 16.57 -5.22
N GLN A 238 6.07 15.54 -5.30
CA GLN A 238 7.44 15.69 -5.79
C GLN A 238 7.49 15.92 -7.30
N SER A 239 6.69 15.22 -8.09
CA SER A 239 6.66 15.38 -9.55
C SER A 239 6.20 16.79 -9.94
N ILE A 240 5.15 17.32 -9.32
CA ILE A 240 4.67 18.69 -9.55
C ILE A 240 5.66 19.73 -9.00
N TRP A 241 6.32 19.45 -7.88
CA TRP A 241 7.39 20.33 -7.38
C TRP A 241 8.57 20.39 -8.37
N LEU A 242 9.04 19.26 -8.89
CA LEU A 242 10.09 19.22 -9.90
C LEU A 242 9.63 19.95 -11.17
N TYR A 243 8.42 19.64 -11.67
CA TYR A 243 7.82 20.28 -12.84
C TYR A 243 7.86 21.81 -12.76
N ARG A 244 7.51 22.36 -11.59
CA ARG A 244 7.52 23.82 -11.37
C ARG A 244 8.92 24.41 -11.26
N ASN A 245 9.87 23.71 -10.64
CA ASN A 245 11.12 24.32 -10.19
C ASN A 245 12.37 23.87 -10.98
N ILE A 246 12.26 22.94 -11.93
CA ILE A 246 13.42 22.31 -12.58
C ILE A 246 14.38 23.31 -13.23
N ASN A 247 13.86 24.30 -13.98
CA ASN A 247 14.68 25.36 -14.58
C ASN A 247 15.49 26.17 -13.55
N TYR A 248 14.91 26.40 -12.37
CA TYR A 248 15.60 27.09 -11.29
C TYR A 248 16.71 26.20 -10.72
N ILE A 249 16.42 24.92 -10.52
CA ILE A 249 17.38 23.95 -9.99
C ILE A 249 18.59 23.83 -10.92
N GLU A 250 18.37 23.63 -12.22
CA GLU A 250 19.44 23.53 -13.22
C GLU A 250 20.34 24.78 -13.24
N ARG A 251 19.74 25.98 -13.22
CA ARG A 251 20.49 27.25 -13.23
C ARG A 251 21.23 27.53 -11.93
N ASN A 252 20.83 26.89 -10.83
CA ASN A 252 21.39 27.10 -9.49
C ASN A 252 22.00 25.82 -8.91
N ALA A 253 22.39 24.88 -9.78
CA ALA A 253 23.09 23.67 -9.39
C ALA A 253 24.40 24.02 -8.68
N GLY A 254 24.70 23.32 -7.60
CA GLY A 254 25.89 23.56 -6.77
C GLY A 254 25.76 24.66 -5.70
N LYS A 255 24.66 25.42 -5.64
CA LYS A 255 24.42 26.32 -4.50
C LYS A 255 23.96 25.53 -3.28
N GLN A 256 24.48 25.90 -2.10
CA GLN A 256 24.08 25.28 -0.83
C GLN A 256 22.57 25.37 -0.56
N SER A 257 21.94 26.48 -0.93
CA SER A 257 20.49 26.67 -0.76
C SER A 257 19.68 25.71 -1.63
N THR A 258 20.08 25.52 -2.89
CA THR A 258 19.44 24.56 -3.80
C THR A 258 19.63 23.14 -3.29
N PHE A 259 20.85 22.80 -2.87
CA PHE A 259 21.18 21.49 -2.34
C PHE A 259 20.36 21.13 -1.10
N ARG A 260 20.22 22.05 -0.13
CA ARG A 260 19.34 21.85 1.03
C ARG A 260 17.87 21.68 0.64
N THR A 261 17.41 22.40 -0.39
CA THR A 261 16.03 22.27 -0.89
C THR A 261 15.81 20.89 -1.50
N LEU A 262 16.78 20.38 -2.28
CA LEU A 262 16.74 19.03 -2.84
C LEU A 262 16.72 17.96 -1.74
N ILE A 263 17.57 18.09 -0.71
CA ILE A 263 17.55 17.21 0.46
C ILE A 263 16.18 17.19 1.12
N GLN A 264 15.54 18.36 1.29
CA GLN A 264 14.21 18.42 1.89
C GLN A 264 13.18 17.69 1.01
N LYS A 265 13.11 18.04 -0.28
CA LYS A 265 12.02 17.65 -1.18
C LYS A 265 12.14 16.24 -1.73
N LEU A 266 13.35 15.76 -1.97
CA LEU A 266 13.59 14.41 -2.52
C LEU A 266 13.82 13.37 -1.43
N LEU A 267 14.56 13.71 -0.37
CA LEU A 267 15.00 12.74 0.64
C LEU A 267 14.18 12.82 1.93
N THR A 268 14.15 13.99 2.57
CA THR A 268 13.57 14.18 3.91
C THR A 268 12.07 13.92 3.93
N ASP A 269 11.33 14.44 2.96
CA ASP A 269 9.89 14.21 2.80
C ASP A 269 9.56 12.71 2.54
N ARG A 270 10.56 11.90 2.17
CA ARG A 270 10.46 10.44 1.95
C ARG A 270 11.07 9.60 3.07
N GLY A 271 11.55 10.22 4.14
CA GLY A 271 12.22 9.52 5.23
C GLY A 271 13.58 8.92 4.86
N ILE A 272 14.23 9.40 3.79
CA ILE A 272 15.55 8.94 3.36
C ILE A 272 16.63 9.78 4.07
N PRO A 273 17.48 9.19 4.91
CA PRO A 273 18.52 9.88 5.63
C PRO A 273 19.76 10.09 4.74
N LEU A 274 20.52 11.12 5.04
CA LEU A 274 21.75 11.52 4.35
C LEU A 274 22.70 12.13 5.37
N ALA A 275 23.96 11.69 5.40
CA ALA A 275 25.05 12.35 6.12
C ALA A 275 26.18 12.75 5.18
N ALA A 276 26.94 13.77 5.61
CA ALA A 276 28.22 14.11 5.03
C ALA A 276 29.33 13.57 5.91
N TYR A 277 30.37 13.02 5.30
CA TYR A 277 31.58 12.68 6.04
C TYR A 277 32.50 13.89 6.17
N VAL A 278 33.05 14.08 7.37
CA VAL A 278 34.06 15.11 7.65
C VAL A 278 35.30 14.41 8.15
N MET A 279 36.42 14.69 7.49
CA MET A 279 37.71 14.16 7.90
C MET A 279 38.20 14.92 9.13
N ASN A 280 38.69 14.18 10.13
CA ASN A 280 39.22 14.68 11.39
C ASN A 280 40.58 14.02 11.70
N HIS A 281 41.45 14.77 12.38
CA HIS A 281 42.69 14.24 12.95
C HIS A 281 42.45 13.72 14.37
N ASN A 282 42.62 12.42 14.57
CA ASN A 282 42.70 11.81 15.89
C ASN A 282 44.16 11.85 16.39
N VAL A 283 44.36 12.54 17.51
CA VAL A 283 45.68 12.78 18.13
C VAL A 283 45.88 11.97 19.41
N SER A 284 45.02 11.00 19.70
CA SER A 284 45.04 10.23 20.95
C SER A 284 46.35 9.46 21.16
N ASP A 285 46.98 9.02 20.08
CA ASP A 285 48.26 8.29 20.09
C ASP A 285 49.49 9.21 20.00
N MET A 286 49.31 10.53 20.06
CA MET A 286 50.42 11.48 20.10
C MET A 286 50.87 11.73 21.54
N PRO A 287 52.19 11.71 21.83
CA PRO A 287 53.30 11.86 20.89
C PRO A 287 53.96 10.56 20.40
N ASP A 288 53.44 9.38 20.77
CA ASP A 288 54.05 8.08 20.41
C ASP A 288 54.04 7.85 18.88
N SER A 289 52.99 8.31 18.20
CA SER A 289 52.96 8.49 16.74
C SER A 289 53.29 9.94 16.35
N LEU A 290 54.11 10.10 15.30
CA LEU A 290 54.48 11.41 14.76
C LEU A 290 53.34 12.03 13.92
N TYR A 291 52.51 11.19 13.29
CA TYR A 291 51.39 11.62 12.45
C TYR A 291 50.05 11.32 13.12
N PRO A 292 49.05 12.20 12.98
CA PRO A 292 47.70 11.94 13.48
C PRO A 292 47.04 10.80 12.70
N ALA A 293 46.19 10.03 13.36
CA ALA A 293 45.32 9.07 12.67
C ALA A 293 44.19 9.83 11.94
N ILE A 294 43.84 9.38 10.73
CA ILE A 294 42.79 9.98 9.92
C ILE A 294 41.48 9.23 10.18
N GLU A 295 40.46 9.97 10.58
CA GLU A 295 39.11 9.45 10.82
C GLU A 295 38.09 10.28 10.04
N PHE A 296 36.99 9.66 9.63
CA PHE A 296 35.89 10.30 8.91
C PHE A 296 34.61 10.19 9.71
N ASP A 297 34.15 11.29 10.29
CA ASP A 297 32.93 11.34 11.07
C ASP A 297 31.71 11.69 10.22
N ALA A 298 30.64 10.92 10.38
CA ALA A 298 29.36 11.14 9.73
C ALA A 298 28.57 12.24 10.44
N ILE A 299 28.28 13.33 9.73
CA ILE A 299 27.42 14.42 10.18
C ILE A 299 26.10 14.35 9.42
N ALA A 300 25.00 14.05 10.12
CA ALA A 300 23.67 13.99 9.54
C ALA A 300 23.26 15.34 8.93
N LEU A 301 22.87 15.32 7.65
CA LEU A 301 22.37 16.49 6.92
C LEU A 301 20.85 16.64 7.02
N ASN A 302 20.13 15.54 7.26
CA ASN A 302 18.70 15.51 7.52
C ASN A 302 18.34 14.41 8.55
N LEU A 303 17.09 14.45 9.04
CA LEU A 303 16.47 13.50 9.97
C LEU A 303 17.16 13.32 11.34
N GLY A 304 18.40 13.77 11.52
CA GLY A 304 19.14 13.68 12.78
C GLY A 304 19.69 12.29 13.10
N TYR A 305 19.56 11.33 12.17
CA TYR A 305 20.12 9.99 12.28
C TYR A 305 20.49 9.44 10.90
N ASN A 306 21.45 8.52 10.91
CA ASN A 306 21.67 7.51 9.87
C ASN A 306 21.59 6.15 10.56
N ALA A 307 21.14 5.13 9.84
CA ALA A 307 20.92 3.81 10.44
C ALA A 307 22.19 2.96 10.62
N VAL A 308 23.38 3.47 10.23
CA VAL A 308 24.66 2.74 10.40
C VAL A 308 25.12 2.83 11.85
N ALA A 309 25.59 1.70 12.39
CA ALA A 309 26.17 1.62 13.74
C ALA A 309 27.51 2.37 13.86
N ASP A 310 28.30 2.41 12.79
CA ASP A 310 29.60 3.09 12.75
C ASP A 310 29.46 4.51 12.21
N THR A 311 29.60 5.48 13.10
CA THR A 311 29.62 6.92 12.77
C THR A 311 30.97 7.39 12.25
N THR A 312 32.02 6.57 12.40
CA THR A 312 33.40 6.95 12.11
C THR A 312 34.06 5.88 11.24
N TRP A 313 34.66 6.28 10.12
CA TRP A 313 35.38 5.40 9.20
C TRP A 313 36.87 5.71 9.14
N THR A 314 37.70 4.71 8.86
CA THR A 314 39.11 4.90 8.48
C THR A 314 39.22 5.29 7.00
N LEU A 315 40.43 5.67 6.56
CA LEU A 315 40.69 5.96 5.13
C LEU A 315 40.41 4.75 4.25
N ASP A 316 40.87 3.57 4.64
CA ASP A 316 40.68 2.33 3.86
C ASP A 316 39.19 2.02 3.72
N GLN A 317 38.43 2.09 4.83
CA GLN A 317 36.97 1.88 4.81
C GLN A 317 36.25 2.90 3.92
N MET A 318 36.68 4.17 3.94
CA MET A 318 36.12 5.19 3.06
C MET A 318 36.36 4.83 1.57
N LEU A 319 37.59 4.48 1.21
CA LEU A 319 37.95 4.15 -0.17
C LEU A 319 37.29 2.86 -0.66
N ASP A 320 37.19 1.83 0.20
CA ASP A 320 36.51 0.58 -0.10
C ASP A 320 35.01 0.81 -0.38
N ASN A 321 34.36 1.66 0.42
CA ASN A 321 32.96 2.04 0.20
C ASN A 321 32.76 2.89 -1.07
N GLU A 322 33.78 3.62 -1.53
CA GLU A 322 33.77 4.36 -2.78
C GLU A 322 34.09 3.52 -4.02
N GLN A 323 34.73 2.35 -3.83
CA GLN A 323 35.12 1.44 -4.90
C GLN A 323 33.97 1.07 -5.86
N PRO A 324 32.76 0.69 -5.42
CA PRO A 324 31.68 0.29 -6.32
C PRO A 324 31.08 1.45 -7.13
N VAL A 325 31.38 2.71 -6.79
CA VAL A 325 30.84 3.89 -7.49
C VAL A 325 31.33 3.96 -8.94
N ALA A 326 32.54 3.46 -9.23
CA ALA A 326 33.05 3.35 -10.59
C ALA A 326 34.00 2.15 -10.76
N VAL A 327 33.86 1.43 -11.88
CA VAL A 327 34.63 0.20 -12.19
C VAL A 327 36.15 0.40 -12.10
N GLY A 328 36.65 1.60 -12.45
CA GLY A 328 38.08 1.92 -12.42
C GLY A 328 38.66 2.20 -11.03
N ASN A 329 37.82 2.46 -10.02
CA ASN A 329 38.29 2.84 -8.68
C ASN A 329 39.16 1.73 -8.06
N ALA A 330 38.72 0.47 -8.20
CA ALA A 330 39.45 -0.70 -7.69
C ALA A 330 40.88 -0.83 -8.23
N LEU A 331 41.11 -0.42 -9.49
CA LEU A 331 42.41 -0.53 -10.13
C LEU A 331 43.39 0.56 -9.69
N VAL A 332 42.86 1.73 -9.32
CA VAL A 332 43.65 2.93 -9.05
C VAL A 332 43.87 3.13 -7.54
N GLN A 333 42.99 2.61 -6.69
CA GLN A 333 43.00 2.79 -5.24
C GLN A 333 44.39 2.54 -4.64
N THR A 334 44.98 1.37 -4.90
CA THR A 334 46.31 0.99 -4.38
C THR A 334 47.42 1.98 -4.77
N ASP A 335 47.33 2.60 -5.95
CA ASP A 335 48.34 3.54 -6.44
C ASP A 335 48.20 4.94 -5.83
N VAL A 336 46.99 5.34 -5.44
CA VAL A 336 46.70 6.71 -4.96
C VAL A 336 46.52 6.81 -3.45
N GLU A 337 46.20 5.72 -2.76
CA GLU A 337 45.91 5.67 -1.32
C GLU A 337 47.04 6.27 -0.48
N ALA A 338 48.28 5.85 -0.71
CA ALA A 338 49.45 6.41 -0.01
C ALA A 338 49.61 7.92 -0.22
N ASN A 339 49.26 8.43 -1.40
CA ASN A 339 49.29 9.87 -1.69
C ASN A 339 48.18 10.61 -0.95
N ILE A 340 46.97 10.04 -0.94
CA ILE A 340 45.81 10.59 -0.23
C ILE A 340 46.11 10.67 1.27
N GLN A 341 46.59 9.58 1.86
CA GLN A 341 46.96 9.50 3.26
C GLN A 341 48.01 10.57 3.62
N THR A 342 49.11 10.63 2.87
CA THR A 342 50.16 11.65 3.10
C THR A 342 49.60 13.07 3.05
N ARG A 343 48.70 13.36 2.10
CA ARG A 343 48.10 14.71 1.95
C ARG A 343 47.14 15.04 3.08
N MET A 344 46.41 14.05 3.58
CA MET A 344 45.48 14.20 4.68
C MET A 344 46.21 14.38 6.01
N GLU A 345 47.21 13.53 6.33
CA GLU A 345 48.06 13.64 7.54
C GLU A 345 48.75 15.01 7.62
N ASN A 346 49.21 15.54 6.48
CA ASN A 346 49.88 16.84 6.39
C ASN A 346 48.92 18.01 6.13
N SER A 347 47.61 17.81 6.31
CA SER A 347 46.62 18.88 6.20
C SER A 347 46.90 19.97 7.24
N ARG A 348 46.76 21.24 6.82
CA ARG A 348 46.87 22.39 7.73
C ARG A 348 45.68 22.53 8.67
N SER A 349 44.56 21.87 8.35
CA SER A 349 43.34 21.89 9.13
C SER A 349 43.11 20.52 9.74
N ASN A 350 42.81 20.49 11.04
CA ASN A 350 42.46 19.25 11.76
C ASN A 350 41.10 18.68 11.35
N THR A 351 40.28 19.48 10.66
CA THR A 351 38.95 19.10 10.17
C THR A 351 38.82 19.53 8.72
N LEU A 352 38.45 18.62 7.82
CA LEU A 352 38.23 18.90 6.40
C LEU A 352 36.88 18.36 5.94
N GLN A 353 36.07 19.22 5.32
CA GLN A 353 34.83 18.77 4.69
C GLN A 353 35.15 17.94 3.45
N THR A 354 34.65 16.71 3.44
CA THR A 354 34.67 15.88 2.24
C THR A 354 33.45 16.19 1.37
N LYS A 355 33.46 15.71 0.14
CA LYS A 355 32.27 15.73 -0.75
C LYS A 355 31.58 14.38 -0.82
N VAL A 356 31.86 13.51 0.16
CA VAL A 356 31.31 12.17 0.26
C VAL A 356 30.07 12.22 1.13
N LEU A 357 28.96 11.79 0.54
CA LEU A 357 27.66 11.73 1.21
C LEU A 357 27.20 10.30 1.25
N ASN A 358 26.69 9.87 2.41
CA ASN A 358 26.19 8.53 2.58
C ASN A 358 24.73 8.56 3.00
N SER A 359 23.91 7.80 2.28
CA SER A 359 22.54 7.50 2.65
C SER A 359 22.49 6.04 3.06
N ALA A 360 22.23 5.82 4.34
CA ALA A 360 22.16 4.49 4.90
C ALA A 360 20.81 4.24 5.55
N MET A 361 20.10 3.24 5.03
CA MET A 361 18.74 2.89 5.44
C MET A 361 18.66 1.44 5.89
N ILE A 362 17.69 1.19 6.75
CA ILE A 362 17.28 -0.16 7.09
C ILE A 362 15.85 -0.31 6.57
N ASP A 363 15.67 -1.26 5.65
CA ASP A 363 14.36 -1.73 5.21
C ASP A 363 13.83 -2.77 6.20
N MET A 364 12.76 -2.36 6.91
CA MET A 364 12.04 -3.22 7.86
C MET A 364 10.72 -3.76 7.28
N SER A 365 10.42 -3.51 6.00
CA SER A 365 9.15 -3.93 5.39
C SER A 365 8.92 -5.44 5.46
N GLY A 366 9.99 -6.22 5.33
CA GLY A 366 10.00 -7.68 5.52
C GLY A 366 10.36 -8.15 6.93
N SER A 367 10.39 -7.26 7.93
CA SER A 367 10.84 -7.61 9.29
C SER A 367 9.80 -8.27 10.17
N SER A 368 8.58 -8.45 9.68
CA SER A 368 7.55 -9.19 10.40
C SER A 368 7.97 -10.65 10.57
N PRO A 369 7.75 -11.26 11.76
CA PRO A 369 7.93 -12.70 11.96
C PRO A 369 7.13 -13.56 10.98
N TYR A 370 5.99 -13.03 10.53
CA TYR A 370 5.12 -13.65 9.53
C TYR A 370 4.93 -12.67 8.37
N THR A 371 5.49 -13.00 7.22
CA THR A 371 5.41 -12.17 6.00
C THR A 371 4.03 -12.31 5.36
N LEU A 372 3.61 -11.32 4.57
CA LEU A 372 2.33 -11.40 3.85
C LEU A 372 2.41 -12.46 2.76
N GLU A 373 3.58 -12.60 2.14
CA GLU A 373 3.89 -13.55 1.08
C GLU A 373 3.75 -14.99 1.57
N ASP A 374 4.30 -15.32 2.75
CA ASP A 374 4.16 -16.66 3.34
C ASP A 374 2.69 -16.97 3.67
N ILE A 375 1.96 -15.98 4.21
CA ILE A 375 0.54 -16.14 4.51
C ILE A 375 -0.27 -16.36 3.24
N LEU A 376 -0.04 -15.57 2.18
CA LEU A 376 -0.69 -15.75 0.88
C LEU A 376 -0.42 -17.14 0.32
N LEU A 377 0.83 -17.59 0.32
CA LEU A 377 1.21 -18.88 -0.24
C LEU A 377 0.57 -20.06 0.53
N HIS A 378 0.67 -20.06 1.85
CA HIS A 378 0.10 -21.13 2.68
C HIS A 378 -1.43 -21.13 2.69
N HIS A 379 -2.07 -19.96 2.73
CA HIS A 379 -3.53 -19.88 2.70
C HIS A 379 -4.09 -20.14 1.31
N TRP A 380 -3.36 -19.87 0.23
CA TRP A 380 -3.75 -20.31 -1.12
C TRP A 380 -3.85 -21.84 -1.16
N ALA A 381 -2.78 -22.55 -0.76
CA ALA A 381 -2.79 -24.01 -0.73
C ALA A 381 -3.92 -24.58 0.15
N PHE A 382 -4.09 -24.03 1.36
CA PHE A 382 -5.10 -24.51 2.31
C PHE A 382 -6.53 -24.24 1.85
N PHE A 383 -6.87 -23.00 1.49
CA PHE A 383 -8.23 -22.64 1.10
C PHE A 383 -8.63 -23.27 -0.23
N ALA A 384 -7.71 -23.43 -1.18
CA ALA A 384 -7.98 -24.15 -2.43
C ALA A 384 -8.28 -25.63 -2.18
N SER A 385 -7.64 -26.26 -1.18
CA SER A 385 -7.88 -27.67 -0.86
C SER A 385 -9.22 -27.95 -0.14
N LYS A 386 -9.79 -26.92 0.48
CA LYS A 386 -11.05 -26.98 1.23
C LYS A 386 -12.25 -26.46 0.42
N ASP A 387 -12.06 -26.19 -0.88
CA ASP A 387 -13.03 -25.57 -1.77
C ASP A 387 -13.54 -24.21 -1.23
N LEU A 388 -12.71 -23.52 -0.44
CA LEU A 388 -12.99 -22.18 0.07
C LEU A 388 -12.45 -21.10 -0.87
N TYR A 389 -11.42 -21.40 -1.66
CA TYR A 389 -10.93 -20.53 -2.72
C TYR A 389 -11.17 -21.18 -4.08
N THR A 390 -12.21 -20.73 -4.78
CA THR A 390 -12.73 -21.37 -6.00
C THR A 390 -12.59 -20.49 -7.24
N ALA A 391 -11.71 -19.47 -7.19
CA ALA A 391 -11.45 -18.64 -8.35
C ALA A 391 -10.76 -19.46 -9.45
N PHE A 392 -11.11 -19.17 -10.70
CA PHE A 392 -10.39 -19.67 -11.87
C PHE A 392 -9.23 -18.74 -12.22
N LEU A 393 -8.09 -19.35 -12.50
CA LEU A 393 -6.86 -18.67 -12.89
C LEU A 393 -6.71 -18.76 -14.41
N VAL A 394 -6.51 -17.61 -15.05
CA VAL A 394 -6.27 -17.50 -16.49
C VAL A 394 -4.90 -16.88 -16.69
N VAL A 395 -4.00 -17.62 -17.33
CA VAL A 395 -2.62 -17.19 -17.63
C VAL A 395 -2.33 -17.41 -19.10
N ASN A 396 -1.52 -16.53 -19.69
CA ASN A 396 -1.14 -16.63 -21.09
C ASN A 396 0.11 -17.50 -21.25
N ASN A 397 0.13 -18.31 -22.30
CA ASN A 397 1.31 -19.06 -22.69
C ASN A 397 2.44 -18.07 -23.09
N PRO A 398 3.65 -18.18 -22.50
CA PRO A 398 4.74 -17.23 -22.70
C PRO A 398 5.30 -17.29 -24.13
N VAL A 399 5.15 -18.44 -24.82
CA VAL A 399 5.66 -18.65 -26.16
C VAL A 399 4.64 -18.25 -27.23
N THR A 400 3.38 -18.66 -27.07
CA THR A 400 2.33 -18.42 -28.08
C THR A 400 1.51 -17.16 -27.83
N GLY A 401 1.51 -16.64 -26.60
CA GLY A 401 0.65 -15.53 -26.18
C GLY A 401 -0.83 -15.91 -26.02
N GLU A 402 -1.21 -17.16 -26.29
CA GLU A 402 -2.59 -17.63 -26.16
C GLU A 402 -2.93 -17.97 -24.70
N PRO A 403 -4.16 -17.69 -24.24
CA PRO A 403 -4.57 -18.05 -22.88
C PRO A 403 -4.59 -19.57 -22.71
N ILE A 404 -3.91 -20.05 -21.67
CA ILE A 404 -4.01 -21.44 -21.23
C ILE A 404 -5.43 -21.68 -20.70
N VAL A 405 -5.90 -22.93 -20.81
CA VAL A 405 -7.20 -23.36 -20.28
C VAL A 405 -7.36 -22.88 -18.83
N PRO A 406 -8.47 -22.18 -18.50
CA PRO A 406 -8.71 -21.70 -17.14
C PRO A 406 -8.67 -22.85 -16.14
N MET A 407 -7.86 -22.71 -15.11
CA MET A 407 -7.62 -23.75 -14.13
C MET A 407 -8.13 -23.35 -12.75
N THR A 408 -8.47 -24.33 -11.92
CA THR A 408 -8.89 -24.03 -10.54
C THR A 408 -7.70 -23.48 -9.74
N ALA A 409 -7.97 -22.72 -8.68
CA ALA A 409 -6.92 -22.26 -7.77
C ALA A 409 -6.02 -23.41 -7.24
N LYS A 410 -6.60 -24.61 -7.03
CA LYS A 410 -5.85 -25.80 -6.62
C LYS A 410 -4.90 -26.28 -7.71
N ASP A 411 -5.39 -26.38 -8.95
CA ASP A 411 -4.59 -26.82 -10.08
C ASP A 411 -3.48 -25.81 -10.42
N GLY A 412 -3.77 -24.51 -10.33
CA GLY A 412 -2.76 -23.47 -10.54
C GLY A 412 -1.64 -23.50 -9.49
N PHE A 413 -1.94 -23.89 -8.25
CA PHE A 413 -0.91 -24.07 -7.22
C PHE A 413 0.03 -25.24 -7.57
N ALA A 414 -0.53 -26.37 -8.01
CA ALA A 414 0.26 -27.51 -8.46
C ALA A 414 1.13 -27.16 -9.70
N PHE A 415 0.56 -26.42 -10.65
CA PHE A 415 1.30 -25.97 -11.83
C PHE A 415 2.41 -24.97 -11.48
N MET A 416 2.16 -24.07 -10.54
CA MET A 416 3.15 -23.10 -10.05
C MET A 416 4.38 -23.80 -9.45
N ILE A 417 4.19 -24.85 -8.64
CA ILE A 417 5.31 -25.65 -8.09
C ILE A 417 6.13 -26.27 -9.22
N TYR A 418 5.46 -26.86 -10.22
CA TYR A 418 6.14 -27.47 -11.36
C TYR A 418 6.98 -26.45 -12.13
N CYS A 419 6.42 -25.27 -12.45
CA CYS A 419 7.14 -24.20 -13.14
C CYS A 419 8.35 -23.72 -12.34
N PHE A 420 8.20 -23.56 -11.02
CA PHE A 420 9.32 -23.18 -10.15
C PHE A 420 10.46 -24.20 -10.22
N CYS A 421 10.16 -25.48 -10.00
CA CYS A 421 11.17 -26.54 -10.03
C CYS A 421 11.87 -26.65 -11.39
N GLN A 422 11.13 -26.57 -12.50
CA GLN A 422 11.71 -26.59 -13.84
C GLN A 422 12.60 -25.37 -14.12
N SER A 423 12.21 -24.17 -13.65
CA SER A 423 13.02 -22.95 -13.82
C SER A 423 14.38 -23.04 -13.10
N VAL A 424 14.44 -23.78 -11.99
CA VAL A 424 15.66 -24.02 -11.20
C VAL A 424 16.46 -25.23 -11.72
N GLY A 425 15.91 -25.99 -12.69
CA GLY A 425 16.57 -27.14 -13.32
C GLY A 425 16.23 -28.50 -12.72
N PHE A 426 15.18 -28.61 -11.90
CA PHE A 426 14.65 -29.87 -11.39
C PHE A 426 13.48 -30.36 -12.25
N ASP A 427 13.70 -31.42 -13.03
CA ASP A 427 12.66 -32.02 -13.86
C ASP A 427 11.73 -32.93 -13.05
N LEU A 428 10.48 -32.48 -12.85
CA LEU A 428 9.43 -33.20 -12.14
C LEU A 428 8.45 -33.94 -13.07
N THR A 429 8.70 -33.98 -14.38
CA THR A 429 7.73 -34.47 -15.38
C THR A 429 7.23 -35.90 -15.08
N ASN A 430 8.14 -36.78 -14.65
CA ASN A 430 7.84 -38.18 -14.34
C ASN A 430 7.60 -38.45 -12.86
N GLU A 431 7.66 -37.42 -12.01
CA GLU A 431 7.44 -37.53 -10.57
C GLU A 431 5.95 -37.36 -10.23
N PRO A 432 5.46 -38.01 -9.16
CA PRO A 432 4.09 -37.82 -8.69
C PRO A 432 3.86 -36.40 -8.20
N VAL A 433 2.63 -35.88 -8.39
CA VAL A 433 2.25 -34.58 -7.83
C VAL A 433 2.35 -34.63 -6.31
N PRO A 434 3.20 -33.80 -5.66
CA PRO A 434 3.52 -33.93 -4.25
C PRO A 434 2.39 -33.42 -3.34
N SER A 435 2.36 -33.96 -2.12
CA SER A 435 1.66 -33.32 -0.99
C SER A 435 2.48 -32.14 -0.47
N VAL A 436 1.83 -31.05 -0.10
CA VAL A 436 2.50 -29.86 0.45
C VAL A 436 2.03 -29.60 1.88
N ILE A 437 2.88 -28.99 2.70
CA ILE A 437 2.51 -28.59 4.05
C ILE A 437 2.16 -27.10 4.03
N ALA A 438 0.92 -26.77 4.37
CA ALA A 438 0.51 -25.40 4.64
C ALA A 438 0.74 -25.11 6.12
N THR A 439 1.70 -24.23 6.42
CA THR A 439 2.05 -23.90 7.82
C THR A 439 1.24 -22.72 8.31
N ARG A 440 0.92 -22.73 9.61
CA ARG A 440 0.27 -21.65 10.35
C ARG A 440 -0.96 -21.07 9.64
N VAL A 441 -1.83 -21.94 9.12
CA VAL A 441 -3.10 -21.53 8.53
C VAL A 441 -4.19 -21.42 9.59
N GLN A 442 -5.09 -20.46 9.44
CA GLN A 442 -6.20 -20.25 10.39
C GLN A 442 -7.05 -21.52 10.52
N ARG A 443 -7.30 -21.97 11.75
CA ARG A 443 -8.15 -23.15 12.00
C ARG A 443 -9.61 -22.87 11.61
N ILE A 444 -10.21 -23.83 10.90
CA ILE A 444 -11.62 -23.81 10.50
C ILE A 444 -12.30 -25.10 10.99
N PRO A 445 -13.34 -25.02 11.83
CA PRO A 445 -13.94 -23.82 12.42
C PRO A 445 -13.01 -23.12 13.43
N THR A 446 -13.26 -21.83 13.67
CA THR A 446 -12.53 -21.05 14.69
C THR A 446 -12.61 -21.75 16.05
N PRO A 447 -11.48 -21.92 16.77
CA PRO A 447 -11.49 -22.63 18.05
C PRO A 447 -12.29 -21.86 19.11
N PRO A 448 -13.07 -22.55 19.97
CA PRO A 448 -13.78 -21.90 21.06
C PRO A 448 -12.80 -21.40 22.13
N ILE A 449 -13.19 -20.38 22.89
CA ILE A 449 -12.36 -19.81 23.97
C ILE A 449 -11.93 -20.88 24.99
N ALA A 450 -12.78 -21.87 25.26
CA ALA A 450 -12.44 -22.98 26.15
C ALA A 450 -11.24 -23.82 25.64
N ASP A 451 -11.07 -23.97 24.32
CA ASP A 451 -9.90 -24.65 23.74
C ASP A 451 -8.64 -23.81 23.93
N LEU A 452 -8.72 -22.50 23.70
CA LEU A 452 -7.61 -21.57 23.92
C LEU A 452 -7.19 -21.53 25.40
N MET A 453 -8.16 -21.48 26.32
CA MET A 453 -7.89 -21.42 27.75
C MET A 453 -7.38 -22.75 28.34
N SER A 454 -7.45 -23.87 27.59
CA SER A 454 -6.99 -25.19 28.07
C SER A 454 -5.48 -25.33 28.19
N VAL A 455 -4.70 -24.42 27.56
CA VAL A 455 -3.23 -24.44 27.57
C VAL A 455 -2.62 -23.38 28.47
N VAL A 456 -3.45 -22.58 29.16
CA VAL A 456 -3.00 -21.47 30.00
C VAL A 456 -3.51 -21.66 31.42
N ASP A 457 -2.72 -21.19 32.39
CA ASP A 457 -3.20 -21.08 33.76
C ASP A 457 -4.12 -19.85 33.88
N SER A 458 -5.38 -20.08 34.25
CA SER A 458 -6.37 -19.03 34.49
C SER A 458 -5.99 -18.05 35.62
N GLY A 459 -5.03 -18.40 36.48
CA GLY A 459 -4.47 -17.50 37.48
C GLY A 459 -3.54 -16.42 36.90
N LEU A 460 -2.90 -16.70 35.76
CA LEU A 460 -1.91 -15.84 35.11
C LEU A 460 -2.42 -15.19 33.81
N VAL A 461 -3.30 -15.88 33.09
CA VAL A 461 -3.88 -15.42 31.82
C VAL A 461 -5.39 -15.29 31.99
N THR A 462 -5.91 -14.08 31.84
CA THR A 462 -7.36 -13.83 31.88
C THR A 462 -8.02 -14.13 30.54
N GLN A 463 -9.32 -14.46 30.59
CA GLN A 463 -10.11 -14.78 29.39
C GLN A 463 -10.21 -13.61 28.40
N ASP A 464 -10.08 -12.37 28.87
CA ASP A 464 -10.11 -11.16 28.02
C ASP A 464 -9.03 -11.17 26.94
N ILE A 465 -7.85 -11.74 27.24
CA ILE A 465 -6.73 -11.83 26.29
C ILE A 465 -7.07 -12.80 25.15
N ALA A 466 -7.75 -13.90 25.45
CA ALA A 466 -8.22 -14.85 24.45
C ALA A 466 -9.32 -14.24 23.57
N LEU A 467 -10.22 -13.45 24.17
CA LEU A 467 -11.26 -12.70 23.44
C LEU A 467 -10.65 -11.66 22.50
N GLU A 468 -9.68 -10.89 22.98
CA GLU A 468 -8.96 -9.90 22.18
C GLU A 468 -8.25 -10.56 20.99
N ALA A 469 -7.49 -11.63 21.23
CA ALA A 469 -6.78 -12.36 20.18
C ALA A 469 -7.72 -12.94 19.10
N LEU A 470 -8.90 -13.42 19.49
CA LEU A 470 -9.92 -13.91 18.55
C LEU A 470 -10.65 -12.77 17.83
N SER A 471 -10.82 -11.61 18.44
CA SER A 471 -11.55 -10.47 17.85
C SER A 471 -10.91 -9.95 16.56
N TRP A 472 -9.59 -10.15 16.40
CA TRP A 472 -8.87 -9.78 15.19
C TRP A 472 -9.01 -10.79 14.04
N GLN A 473 -9.45 -12.03 14.32
CA GLN A 473 -9.53 -13.07 13.29
C GLN A 473 -10.70 -12.80 12.34
N PRO A 474 -10.47 -12.77 11.02
CA PRO A 474 -11.55 -12.63 10.06
C PRO A 474 -12.40 -13.89 9.99
N ALA A 475 -13.70 -13.71 9.71
CA ALA A 475 -14.58 -14.82 9.40
C ALA A 475 -14.28 -15.32 7.98
N ILE A 476 -13.98 -16.62 7.84
CA ILE A 476 -13.69 -17.21 6.53
C ILE A 476 -14.98 -17.57 5.82
N VAL A 477 -15.19 -16.97 4.66
CA VAL A 477 -16.31 -17.22 3.75
C VAL A 477 -15.77 -17.77 2.42
N PRO A 478 -16.57 -18.52 1.63
CA PRO A 478 -16.16 -18.93 0.29
C PRO A 478 -15.78 -17.74 -0.60
N MET A 479 -14.57 -17.78 -1.15
CA MET A 479 -13.95 -16.75 -1.97
C MET A 479 -13.97 -17.18 -3.44
N ILE A 480 -14.79 -16.50 -4.25
CA ILE A 480 -14.92 -16.79 -5.67
C ILE A 480 -14.01 -15.92 -6.56
N SER A 481 -13.39 -14.88 -6.01
CA SER A 481 -12.50 -13.96 -6.72
C SER A 481 -11.15 -13.81 -6.02
N VAL A 482 -10.12 -13.49 -6.81
CA VAL A 482 -8.75 -13.26 -6.32
C VAL A 482 -8.72 -12.11 -5.31
N HIS A 483 -9.47 -11.03 -5.58
CA HIS A 483 -9.53 -9.87 -4.68
C HIS A 483 -10.05 -10.24 -3.28
N ALA A 484 -11.12 -11.05 -3.20
CA ALA A 484 -11.68 -11.51 -1.93
C ALA A 484 -10.67 -12.37 -1.15
N PHE A 485 -9.91 -13.22 -1.85
CA PHE A 485 -8.82 -13.99 -1.26
C PHE A 485 -7.72 -13.09 -0.70
N CYS A 486 -7.21 -12.13 -1.48
CA CYS A 486 -6.15 -11.22 -1.04
C CYS A 486 -6.58 -10.35 0.15
N ALA A 487 -7.81 -9.84 0.14
CA ALA A 487 -8.35 -9.06 1.24
C ALA A 487 -8.43 -9.90 2.53
N THR A 488 -8.85 -11.16 2.42
CA THR A 488 -8.90 -12.09 3.55
C THR A 488 -7.50 -12.41 4.07
N ALA A 489 -6.54 -12.73 3.19
CA ALA A 489 -5.16 -12.99 3.57
C ALA A 489 -4.50 -11.78 4.25
N ASN A 490 -4.75 -10.56 3.76
CA ASN A 490 -4.27 -9.33 4.39
C ASN A 490 -4.89 -9.15 5.80
N ALA A 491 -6.18 -9.42 5.97
CA ALA A 491 -6.81 -9.40 7.29
C ALA A 491 -6.20 -10.44 8.25
N ILE A 492 -5.89 -11.66 7.77
CA ILE A 492 -5.19 -12.69 8.56
C ILE A 492 -3.78 -12.24 8.93
N TRP A 493 -3.05 -11.59 8.01
CA TRP A 493 -1.72 -11.05 8.25
C TRP A 493 -1.74 -9.93 9.32
N GLN A 494 -2.71 -9.01 9.25
CA GLN A 494 -2.90 -7.99 10.27
C GLN A 494 -3.24 -8.61 11.63
N ALA A 495 -4.11 -9.63 11.66
CA ALA A 495 -4.44 -10.38 12.86
C ALA A 495 -3.20 -11.06 13.46
N ALA A 496 -2.42 -11.77 12.65
CA ALA A 496 -1.18 -12.43 13.07
C ALA A 496 -0.17 -11.44 13.65
N THR A 497 -0.03 -10.27 13.03
CA THR A 497 0.86 -9.20 13.49
C THR A 497 0.41 -8.63 14.84
N ASN A 498 -0.89 -8.39 15.01
CA ASN A 498 -1.45 -7.90 16.28
C ASN A 498 -1.32 -8.94 17.40
N GLN A 499 -1.56 -10.21 17.10
CA GLN A 499 -1.38 -11.31 18.06
C GLN A 499 0.09 -11.50 18.43
N TRP A 500 1.01 -11.37 17.49
CA TRP A 500 2.44 -11.39 17.80
C TRP A 500 2.84 -10.22 18.70
N LYS A 501 2.34 -9.01 18.44
CA LYS A 501 2.54 -7.85 19.32
C LYS A 501 1.97 -8.12 20.72
N LEU A 502 0.78 -8.70 20.81
CA LEU A 502 0.16 -9.09 22.08
C LEU A 502 1.06 -10.03 22.90
N ILE A 503 1.72 -10.99 22.26
CA ILE A 503 2.71 -11.88 22.89
C ILE A 503 3.98 -11.10 23.27
N ALA A 504 4.49 -10.26 22.38
CA ALA A 504 5.73 -9.52 22.58
C ALA A 504 5.65 -8.56 23.77
N PHE A 505 4.48 -7.95 23.99
CA PHE A 505 4.19 -7.04 25.10
C PHE A 505 3.92 -7.73 26.44
N GLN A 506 3.95 -9.06 26.53
CA GLN A 506 3.88 -9.74 27.82
C GLN A 506 5.24 -9.63 28.54
N GLU A 507 5.24 -8.98 29.70
CA GLU A 507 6.45 -8.75 30.52
C GLU A 507 6.81 -9.96 31.38
N HIS A 508 5.82 -10.71 31.89
CA HIS A 508 6.06 -11.89 32.72
C HIS A 508 6.45 -13.10 31.85
N GLU A 509 7.52 -13.81 32.22
CA GLU A 509 8.11 -14.88 31.41
C GLU A 509 7.15 -16.05 31.15
N GLU A 510 6.50 -16.58 32.21
CA GLU A 510 5.55 -17.70 32.08
C GLU A 510 4.29 -17.28 31.33
N ARG A 511 3.70 -16.13 31.69
CA ARG A 511 2.54 -15.56 31.00
C ARG A 511 2.79 -15.40 29.51
N ARG A 512 3.97 -14.93 29.10
CA ARG A 512 4.33 -14.81 27.68
C ARG A 512 4.33 -16.18 26.99
N GLY A 513 4.92 -17.20 27.61
CA GLY A 513 4.93 -18.57 27.09
C GLY A 513 3.51 -19.14 26.95
N MET A 514 2.66 -18.92 27.96
CA MET A 514 1.26 -19.35 27.94
C MET A 514 0.44 -18.62 26.86
N VAL A 515 0.57 -17.30 26.75
CA VAL A 515 -0.11 -16.50 25.72
C VAL A 515 0.39 -16.89 24.32
N PHE A 516 1.68 -17.20 24.15
CA PHE A 516 2.22 -17.72 22.89
C PHE A 516 1.55 -19.06 22.52
N GLY A 517 1.50 -20.03 23.44
CA GLY A 517 0.83 -21.31 23.20
C GLY A 517 -0.68 -21.16 22.93
N MET A 518 -1.33 -20.20 23.58
CA MET A 518 -2.73 -19.85 23.36
C MET A 518 -2.97 -19.27 21.96
N VAL A 519 -2.12 -18.35 21.50
CA VAL A 519 -2.25 -17.77 20.14
C VAL A 519 -1.97 -18.81 19.07
N GLU A 520 -0.96 -19.65 19.25
CA GLU A 520 -0.64 -20.73 18.30
C GLU A 520 -1.81 -21.73 18.14
N ARG A 521 -2.65 -21.92 19.18
CA ARG A 521 -3.89 -22.72 19.07
C ARG A 521 -4.92 -22.15 18.10
N ILE A 522 -4.82 -20.89 17.66
CA ILE A 522 -5.69 -20.30 16.64
C ILE A 522 -5.32 -20.82 15.24
N TYR A 523 -4.08 -21.25 15.05
CA TYR A 523 -3.52 -21.70 13.79
C TYR A 523 -3.26 -23.21 13.80
N SER A 524 -3.00 -23.78 12.62
CA SER A 524 -2.67 -25.19 12.45
C SER A 524 -1.77 -25.40 11.24
N ASP A 525 -0.94 -26.43 11.30
CA ASP A 525 -0.19 -26.93 10.16
C ASP A 525 -0.95 -28.08 9.53
N ASN A 526 -1.26 -27.98 8.24
CA ASN A 526 -2.07 -28.97 7.53
C ASN A 526 -1.32 -29.53 6.33
N VAL A 527 -1.36 -30.85 6.18
CA VAL A 527 -0.87 -31.52 4.96
C VAL A 527 -1.97 -31.45 3.90
N ILE A 528 -1.63 -30.87 2.75
CA ILE A 528 -2.51 -30.65 1.62
C ILE A 528 -2.17 -31.61 0.48
N GLN A 529 -3.18 -32.32 -0.01
CA GLN A 529 -3.06 -33.19 -1.17
C GLN A 529 -3.46 -32.45 -2.45
N LEU A 530 -2.48 -32.19 -3.33
CA LEU A 530 -2.69 -31.48 -4.59
C LEU A 530 -3.17 -32.39 -5.72
N GLY A 531 -2.69 -33.63 -5.76
CA GLY A 531 -3.16 -34.67 -6.69
C GLY A 531 -3.72 -35.90 -5.97
N ASP A 532 -4.02 -36.95 -6.72
CA ASP A 532 -4.51 -38.25 -6.20
C ASP A 532 -3.38 -39.10 -5.58
N GLY A 533 -2.17 -38.56 -5.50
CA GLY A 533 -1.00 -39.23 -4.95
C GLY A 533 -1.07 -39.40 -3.43
N SER A 534 -0.75 -40.60 -2.98
CA SER A 534 -0.45 -40.88 -1.57
C SER A 534 0.99 -40.43 -1.24
N ILE A 535 1.23 -40.08 0.03
CA ILE A 535 2.55 -39.77 0.62
C ILE A 535 3.61 -40.86 0.30
N ASN A 536 3.17 -42.08 -0.06
CA ASN A 536 4.04 -43.22 -0.38
C ASN A 536 4.39 -43.39 -1.87
N GLY A 537 4.26 -42.35 -2.71
CA GLY A 537 4.80 -42.36 -4.08
C GLY A 537 3.97 -43.11 -5.13
N SER A 538 2.75 -43.52 -4.80
CA SER A 538 1.77 -44.06 -5.76
C SER A 538 0.74 -42.96 -6.08
N GLY A 539 0.96 -42.24 -7.18
CA GLY A 539 0.11 -41.11 -7.59
C GLY A 539 0.22 -40.79 -9.07
N GLU A 540 -0.69 -39.95 -9.54
CA GLU A 540 -0.64 -39.36 -10.88
C GLU A 540 0.67 -38.56 -11.06
N THR A 541 1.42 -38.82 -12.14
CA THR A 541 2.62 -38.05 -12.47
C THR A 541 2.25 -36.71 -13.07
N TYR A 542 3.13 -35.69 -12.98
CA TYR A 542 2.88 -34.40 -13.63
C TYR A 542 2.58 -34.54 -15.13
N ALA A 543 3.26 -35.43 -15.86
CA ALA A 543 2.96 -35.71 -17.27
C ALA A 543 1.53 -36.22 -17.51
N GLN A 544 1.00 -37.06 -16.60
CA GLN A 544 -0.39 -37.52 -16.67
C GLN A 544 -1.35 -36.38 -16.32
N TRP A 545 -1.01 -35.62 -15.28
CA TRP A 545 -1.78 -34.48 -14.78
C TRP A 545 -1.98 -33.39 -15.85
N PHE A 546 -0.92 -33.05 -16.59
CA PHE A 546 -0.97 -32.09 -17.70
C PHE A 546 -1.81 -32.60 -18.87
N ARG A 547 -1.71 -33.90 -19.20
CA ARG A 547 -2.52 -34.52 -20.25
C ARG A 547 -4.01 -34.49 -19.93
N LEU A 548 -4.40 -34.79 -18.69
CA LEU A 548 -5.81 -34.72 -18.27
C LEU A 548 -6.38 -33.30 -18.36
N ARG A 549 -5.55 -32.28 -18.16
CA ARG A 549 -5.94 -30.86 -18.16
C ARG A 549 -5.70 -30.15 -19.50
N ASN A 550 -5.23 -30.89 -20.51
CA ASN A 550 -4.93 -30.39 -21.85
C ASN A 550 -3.97 -29.17 -21.85
N ILE A 551 -2.95 -29.22 -20.98
CA ILE A 551 -1.91 -28.19 -20.89
C ILE A 551 -0.68 -28.72 -21.64
N ASP A 552 -0.26 -28.00 -22.69
CA ASP A 552 0.95 -28.32 -23.46
C ASP A 552 2.12 -27.44 -22.99
N ILE A 553 3.15 -28.10 -22.46
CA ILE A 553 4.38 -27.48 -21.94
C ILE A 553 5.63 -27.88 -22.74
N THR A 554 5.47 -28.57 -23.87
CA THR A 554 6.57 -29.19 -24.62
C THR A 554 7.56 -28.19 -25.24
N VAL A 555 7.18 -26.92 -25.34
CA VAL A 555 7.95 -25.85 -26.01
C VAL A 555 8.65 -24.90 -25.01
N PHE A 556 8.41 -25.04 -23.71
CA PHE A 556 8.90 -24.07 -22.73
C PHE A 556 10.39 -24.25 -22.44
N SER A 557 11.14 -23.15 -22.49
CA SER A 557 12.50 -23.06 -21.95
C SER A 557 12.48 -22.81 -20.43
N ALA A 558 13.64 -22.92 -19.77
CA ALA A 558 13.77 -22.63 -18.34
C ALA A 558 13.30 -21.20 -17.98
N ASP A 559 13.58 -20.23 -18.85
CA ASP A 559 13.16 -18.83 -18.67
C ASP A 559 11.63 -18.69 -18.84
N ASP A 560 11.03 -19.41 -19.79
CA ASP A 560 9.57 -19.42 -20.00
C ASP A 560 8.83 -20.00 -18.78
N TYR A 561 9.38 -21.03 -18.14
CA TYR A 561 8.86 -21.55 -16.87
C TYR A 561 8.94 -20.51 -15.76
N GLY A 562 10.00 -19.70 -15.72
CA GLY A 562 10.14 -18.59 -14.78
C GLY A 562 9.06 -17.50 -14.98
N LEU A 563 8.78 -17.12 -16.23
CA LEU A 563 7.72 -16.17 -16.57
C LEU A 563 6.32 -16.72 -16.24
N MET A 564 6.08 -18.01 -16.50
CA MET A 564 4.83 -18.68 -16.16
C MET A 564 4.63 -18.75 -14.64
N TYR A 565 5.69 -19.06 -13.88
CA TYR A 565 5.66 -19.04 -12.42
C TYR A 565 5.23 -17.67 -11.88
N GLN A 566 5.81 -16.58 -12.39
CA GLN A 566 5.43 -15.22 -12.01
C GLN A 566 3.97 -14.93 -12.37
N SER A 567 3.56 -15.27 -13.59
CA SER A 567 2.20 -15.04 -14.08
C SER A 567 1.14 -15.79 -13.25
N LEU A 568 1.43 -17.02 -12.80
CA LEU A 568 0.54 -17.81 -11.95
C LEU A 568 0.40 -17.21 -10.55
N ILE A 569 1.50 -16.75 -9.94
CA ILE A 569 1.45 -16.06 -8.64
C ILE A 569 0.65 -14.77 -8.76
N GLU A 570 0.90 -13.97 -9.79
CA GLU A 570 0.18 -12.72 -10.05
C GLU A 570 -1.32 -12.96 -10.26
N ALA A 571 -1.67 -13.96 -11.07
CA ALA A 571 -3.07 -14.33 -11.31
C ALA A 571 -3.76 -14.85 -10.03
N ALA A 572 -3.05 -15.59 -9.17
CA ALA A 572 -3.66 -16.22 -7.99
C ALA A 572 -3.68 -15.34 -6.74
N THR A 573 -2.74 -14.41 -6.60
CA THR A 573 -2.53 -13.62 -5.39
C THR A 573 -2.61 -12.12 -5.64
N GLY A 574 -2.71 -11.66 -6.89
CA GLY A 574 -2.69 -10.24 -7.25
C GLY A 574 -1.40 -9.50 -6.88
N VAL A 575 -0.40 -10.19 -6.33
CA VAL A 575 0.90 -9.61 -5.97
C VAL A 575 1.73 -9.51 -7.23
N ASN A 576 1.88 -8.31 -7.76
CA ASN A 576 2.77 -8.04 -8.87
C ASN A 576 4.22 -8.04 -8.36
N LEU A 577 4.94 -9.11 -8.69
CA LEU A 577 6.31 -9.37 -8.25
C LEU A 577 7.30 -8.36 -8.84
N GLN A 578 6.96 -7.73 -9.96
CA GLN A 578 7.78 -6.70 -10.62
C GLN A 578 7.58 -5.30 -10.01
N SER A 579 6.40 -5.03 -9.43
CA SER A 579 5.99 -3.70 -8.95
C SER A 579 6.28 -3.43 -7.47
N THR A 580 6.93 -4.36 -6.76
CA THR A 580 7.32 -4.12 -5.38
C THR A 580 8.35 -2.99 -5.38
N HIS A 581 7.87 -1.75 -5.18
CA HIS A 581 8.65 -0.54 -5.02
C HIS A 581 9.51 -0.70 -3.76
N SER A 582 10.60 -1.46 -3.88
CA SER A 582 11.48 -1.71 -2.75
C SER A 582 12.01 -0.37 -2.25
N VAL A 583 12.17 -0.26 -0.94
CA VAL A 583 12.77 0.94 -0.32
C VAL A 583 14.16 1.18 -0.93
N ALA A 584 14.85 0.10 -1.32
CA ALA A 584 16.10 0.12 -2.08
C ALA A 584 15.96 0.83 -3.44
N ASN A 585 14.99 0.44 -4.27
CA ASN A 585 14.77 1.07 -5.58
C ASN A 585 14.38 2.54 -5.44
N LEU A 586 13.56 2.87 -4.42
CA LEU A 586 13.20 4.24 -4.10
C LEU A 586 14.45 5.05 -3.71
N GLN A 587 15.26 4.56 -2.79
CA GLN A 587 16.49 5.21 -2.35
C GLN A 587 17.44 5.44 -3.53
N ALA A 588 17.68 4.41 -4.34
CA ALA A 588 18.53 4.48 -5.52
C ALA A 588 18.02 5.52 -6.54
N ALA A 589 16.71 5.56 -6.80
CA ALA A 589 16.10 6.55 -7.69
C ALA A 589 16.27 7.98 -7.14
N MET A 590 16.00 8.20 -5.85
CA MET A 590 16.14 9.52 -5.23
C MET A 590 17.60 9.99 -5.21
N LEU A 591 18.56 9.11 -4.90
CA LEU A 591 20.00 9.42 -4.92
C LEU A 591 20.49 9.68 -6.35
N SER A 592 20.03 8.93 -7.34
CA SER A 592 20.34 9.17 -8.74
C SER A 592 19.85 10.55 -9.21
N MET A 593 18.63 10.95 -8.81
CA MET A 593 18.14 12.30 -9.06
C MET A 593 18.97 13.36 -8.33
N MET A 594 19.33 13.13 -7.06
CA MET A 594 20.23 14.02 -6.32
C MET A 594 21.55 14.20 -7.05
N GLN A 595 22.14 13.13 -7.59
CA GLN A 595 23.38 13.17 -8.36
C GLN A 595 23.22 13.99 -9.65
N LYS A 596 22.12 13.79 -10.39
CA LYS A 596 21.83 14.56 -11.63
C LYS A 596 21.57 16.04 -11.37
N LEU A 597 20.88 16.38 -10.27
CA LEU A 597 20.44 17.73 -9.93
C LEU A 597 21.47 18.52 -9.11
N SER A 598 22.51 17.86 -8.59
CA SER A 598 23.58 18.46 -7.80
C SER A 598 24.84 18.70 -8.65
N SER A 599 25.87 19.29 -8.03
CA SER A 599 27.17 19.46 -8.69
C SER A 599 27.87 18.12 -8.92
N TYR A 600 28.52 17.96 -10.08
CA TYR A 600 29.34 16.79 -10.47
C TYR A 600 30.45 16.37 -9.49
N SER A 601 30.76 17.21 -8.49
CA SER A 601 31.85 16.95 -7.54
C SER A 601 31.41 16.25 -6.25
N ILE A 602 30.12 15.97 -6.07
CA ILE A 602 29.57 15.30 -4.90
C ILE A 602 29.41 13.81 -5.20
N GLN A 603 29.85 12.97 -4.28
CA GLN A 603 29.75 11.52 -4.37
C GLN A 603 28.68 11.02 -3.39
N PHE A 604 27.78 10.17 -3.89
CA PHE A 604 26.75 9.53 -3.09
C PHE A 604 27.08 8.05 -2.93
N ILE A 605 27.15 7.60 -1.69
CA ILE A 605 27.25 6.21 -1.28
C ILE A 605 25.87 5.81 -0.74
N SER A 606 25.41 4.62 -1.11
CA SER A 606 24.15 4.07 -0.64
C SER A 606 24.40 2.75 0.07
N GLY A 607 23.85 2.60 1.27
CA GLY A 607 23.79 1.32 1.97
C GLY A 607 22.35 1.01 2.35
N ILE A 608 21.88 -0.18 1.98
CA ILE A 608 20.63 -0.76 2.47
C ILE A 608 20.86 -2.24 2.73
N ASN A 609 20.13 -2.83 3.67
CA ASN A 609 20.23 -4.25 3.94
C ASN A 609 19.79 -5.07 2.73
N ASP A 610 20.68 -5.95 2.25
CA ASP A 610 20.41 -6.88 1.13
C ASP A 610 19.46 -8.03 1.53
N SER A 611 19.23 -8.22 2.84
CA SER A 611 18.38 -9.28 3.37
C SER A 611 17.38 -8.73 4.38
N THR A 612 16.24 -9.40 4.50
CA THR A 612 15.20 -9.04 5.46
C THR A 612 15.71 -9.22 6.89
N ILE A 613 15.69 -8.13 7.66
CA ILE A 613 16.02 -8.19 9.08
C ILE A 613 14.85 -8.88 9.78
N ARG A 614 15.05 -10.06 10.36
CA ARG A 614 13.97 -10.74 11.10
C ARG A 614 13.83 -10.15 12.50
N ASP A 615 12.66 -9.65 12.84
CA ASP A 615 12.35 -9.26 14.22
C ASP A 615 12.21 -10.54 15.08
N VAL A 616 13.17 -10.73 15.98
CA VAL A 616 13.18 -11.86 16.92
C VAL A 616 12.26 -11.67 18.12
N GLY A 617 11.58 -10.53 18.19
CA GLY A 617 10.86 -10.07 19.38
C GLY A 617 11.85 -9.62 20.43
N SER A 618 11.59 -8.45 21.02
CA SER A 618 12.48 -7.79 21.97
C SER A 618 13.16 -8.78 22.95
N ALA A 619 14.47 -8.94 22.80
CA ALA A 619 15.33 -9.86 23.55
C ALA A 619 15.62 -9.35 24.98
N ILE A 620 14.65 -8.69 25.59
CA ILE A 620 14.75 -8.17 26.95
C ILE A 620 14.57 -9.36 27.89
N ILE A 621 15.43 -9.43 28.90
CA ILE A 621 15.28 -10.35 30.03
C ILE A 621 13.95 -10.01 30.70
N ARG A 622 13.02 -10.96 30.70
CA ARG A 622 11.71 -10.84 31.32
C ARG A 622 11.79 -11.44 32.72
N THR A 623 11.35 -10.72 33.73
CA THR A 623 11.33 -11.21 35.11
C THR A 623 10.00 -11.88 35.40
N GLY A 624 10.02 -13.10 35.94
CA GLY A 624 8.85 -13.76 36.53
C GLY A 624 8.54 -13.25 37.95
N ASP A 625 7.87 -14.07 38.74
CA ASP A 625 7.56 -13.77 40.13
C ASP A 625 8.83 -13.65 40.99
N ASN A 626 8.93 -12.55 41.75
CA ASN A 626 9.99 -12.37 42.74
C ASN A 626 9.60 -13.01 44.08
N LEU A 627 9.98 -14.28 44.26
CA LEU A 627 9.81 -14.99 45.54
C LEU A 627 10.96 -14.63 46.49
N THR A 628 10.68 -13.78 47.48
CA THR A 628 11.64 -13.42 48.53
C THR A 628 11.34 -14.21 49.80
N ALA A 629 12.25 -15.09 50.22
CA ALA A 629 12.19 -15.76 51.52
C ALA A 629 13.27 -15.17 52.45
N SER A 630 12.87 -14.57 53.57
CA SER A 630 13.79 -14.14 54.64
C SER A 630 13.68 -15.08 55.83
N VAL A 631 14.81 -15.65 56.26
CA VAL A 631 14.90 -16.44 57.49
C VAL A 631 15.78 -15.66 58.47
N GLU A 632 15.30 -15.43 59.70
CA GLU A 632 16.07 -14.87 60.81
C GLU A 632 16.14 -15.92 61.92
N ASP A 633 17.34 -16.46 62.16
CA ASP A 633 17.61 -17.39 63.26
C ASP A 633 18.23 -16.61 64.43
N VAL A 634 17.54 -16.57 65.58
CA VAL A 634 18.05 -15.94 66.81
C VAL A 634 18.45 -17.01 67.81
N TYR A 635 19.76 -17.15 68.06
CA TYR A 635 20.29 -17.99 69.13
C TYR A 635 20.61 -17.14 70.36
N ASP A 636 19.97 -17.43 71.49
CA ASP A 636 20.33 -16.89 72.81
C ASP A 636 20.94 -18.03 73.63
N GLY A 637 22.25 -17.94 73.87
CA GLY A 637 22.99 -18.93 74.66
C GLY A 637 23.26 -18.38 76.06
N ASP A 638 22.67 -19.03 77.07
CA ASP A 638 22.89 -18.85 78.52
C ASP A 638 23.07 -17.39 78.97
N THR A 639 21.96 -16.66 79.05
CA THR A 639 21.90 -15.38 79.75
C THR A 639 20.99 -15.50 80.98
N GLU A 640 21.46 -15.08 82.16
CA GLU A 640 20.70 -15.07 83.43
C GLU A 640 19.63 -13.95 83.49
N VAL A 641 19.17 -13.43 82.33
CA VAL A 641 18.29 -12.26 82.26
C VAL A 641 17.12 -12.50 81.29
N ASP A 642 15.89 -12.25 81.73
CA ASP A 642 14.67 -12.42 80.92
C ASP A 642 14.57 -11.42 79.75
N VAL A 643 14.38 -11.91 78.52
CA VAL A 643 14.03 -11.08 77.35
C VAL A 643 12.54 -10.70 77.42
N ILE A 644 12.24 -9.53 78.00
CA ILE A 644 10.85 -9.06 78.20
C ILE A 644 10.18 -8.63 76.88
N ARG A 645 10.97 -8.21 75.89
CA ARG A 645 10.46 -7.81 74.56
C ARG A 645 11.57 -7.89 73.52
N HIS A 646 11.34 -8.66 72.46
CA HIS A 646 12.13 -8.62 71.24
C HIS A 646 11.30 -7.96 70.13
N SER A 647 11.92 -7.12 69.31
CA SER A 647 11.25 -6.52 68.15
C SER A 647 12.22 -6.38 66.98
N THR A 648 12.08 -7.24 65.98
CA THR A 648 12.80 -7.09 64.71
C THR A 648 12.07 -6.09 63.83
N LEU A 649 12.83 -5.20 63.18
CA LEU A 649 12.31 -4.26 62.19
C LEU A 649 12.93 -4.62 60.83
N ALA A 650 12.33 -5.57 60.12
CA ALA A 650 12.76 -5.92 58.77
C ALA A 650 12.38 -4.78 57.82
N ARG A 651 13.36 -4.27 57.07
CA ARG A 651 13.15 -3.35 55.96
C ARG A 651 13.58 -4.07 54.69
N VAL A 652 12.61 -4.53 53.90
CA VAL A 652 12.88 -5.05 52.55
C VAL A 652 12.82 -3.87 51.59
N HIS A 653 13.85 -3.72 50.76
CA HIS A 653 13.93 -2.70 49.74
C HIS A 653 13.83 -3.37 48.37
N PHE A 654 12.85 -2.97 47.57
CA PHE A 654 12.74 -3.40 46.17
C PHE A 654 12.97 -2.16 45.31
N ASP A 655 14.08 -2.15 44.58
CA ASP A 655 14.32 -1.17 43.51
C ASP A 655 14.05 -1.88 42.18
N TYR A 656 12.97 -1.49 41.51
CA TYR A 656 12.70 -1.90 40.13
C TYR A 656 13.16 -0.78 39.20
N ASP A 657 14.19 -1.07 38.40
CA ASP A 657 14.52 -0.26 37.24
C ASP A 657 13.74 -0.81 36.03
N ILE A 658 12.62 -0.18 35.71
CA ILE A 658 11.76 -0.60 34.59
C ILE A 658 12.39 -0.20 33.24
N ASN A 659 13.54 0.50 33.22
CA ASN A 659 14.12 1.04 32.00
C ASN A 659 15.62 0.70 31.82
N ALA A 660 15.90 -0.56 31.50
CA ALA A 660 17.11 -0.91 30.76
C ALA A 660 16.81 -1.08 29.25
N ALA A 661 16.04 -0.15 28.66
CA ALA A 661 15.97 0.02 27.22
C ALA A 661 16.70 1.32 26.86
N ARG A 662 17.87 1.19 26.21
CA ARG A 662 18.63 2.34 25.73
C ARG A 662 17.81 3.15 24.72
N VAL A 663 17.95 4.45 24.89
CA VAL A 663 17.33 5.57 24.17
C VAL A 663 17.58 5.50 22.67
N GLY A 664 16.49 5.60 21.89
CA GLY A 664 16.50 5.86 20.46
C GLY A 664 15.22 6.60 20.04
N GLN A 665 15.30 7.93 20.04
CA GLN A 665 14.42 8.89 19.34
C GLN A 665 12.90 8.87 19.64
N ILE A 666 12.50 9.76 20.56
CA ILE A 666 11.49 10.83 20.42
C ILE A 666 11.26 11.38 21.85
N GLY A 667 11.24 12.71 21.98
CA GLY A 667 11.43 13.41 23.25
C GLY A 667 10.46 13.04 24.38
N ASN A 668 11.01 13.10 25.60
CA ASN A 668 10.33 13.20 26.90
C ASN A 668 9.16 12.24 27.13
N ARG A 669 9.43 11.13 27.85
CA ARG A 669 8.79 10.73 29.14
C ARG A 669 9.01 9.24 29.42
N LEU A 670 9.67 8.96 30.55
CA LEU A 670 9.29 8.01 31.62
C LEU A 670 10.55 7.65 32.41
N GLU A 671 10.95 8.49 33.36
CA GLU A 671 11.67 7.99 34.53
C GLU A 671 10.60 7.73 35.59
N ALA A 672 10.23 6.46 35.75
CA ALA A 672 9.39 6.02 36.85
C ALA A 672 10.07 4.83 37.51
N SER A 673 10.99 5.11 38.42
CA SER A 673 11.38 4.14 39.42
C SER A 673 10.23 4.01 40.42
N ALA A 674 9.60 2.85 40.46
CA ALA A 674 8.59 2.54 41.45
C ALA A 674 9.31 2.02 42.71
N GLN A 675 9.36 2.84 43.75
CA GLN A 675 9.92 2.44 45.04
C GLN A 675 8.78 2.07 45.99
N SER A 676 8.68 0.80 46.33
CA SER A 676 7.73 0.26 47.30
C SER A 676 8.49 -0.09 48.57
N SER A 677 8.12 0.53 49.69
CA SER A 677 8.62 0.14 51.01
C SER A 677 7.44 -0.25 51.89
N VAL A 678 7.33 -1.53 52.22
CA VAL A 678 6.36 -2.00 53.22
C VAL A 678 7.08 -2.10 54.56
N LYS A 679 6.50 -1.48 55.59
CA LYS A 679 6.95 -1.60 56.99
C LYS A 679 5.81 -2.17 57.79
N GLU A 680 5.83 -3.48 58.05
CA GLU A 680 4.92 -4.09 59.02
C GLU A 680 5.62 -4.30 60.36
N ARG A 681 4.88 -4.07 61.44
CA ARG A 681 5.32 -4.38 62.81
C ARG A 681 4.75 -5.75 63.17
N ILE A 682 5.62 -6.74 63.30
CA ILE A 682 5.24 -8.03 63.89
C ILE A 682 5.34 -7.89 65.41
N GLY A 683 4.20 -7.86 66.08
CA GLY A 683 4.13 -7.87 67.55
C GLY A 683 4.06 -9.31 68.05
N LEU A 684 5.18 -9.87 68.52
CA LEU A 684 5.21 -11.18 69.17
C LEU A 684 5.26 -11.01 70.69
N VAL A 685 4.28 -11.59 71.39
CA VAL A 685 4.29 -11.71 72.85
C VAL A 685 4.72 -13.13 73.18
N VAL A 686 6.01 -13.30 73.51
CA VAL A 686 6.56 -14.59 73.95
C VAL A 686 6.40 -14.69 75.47
N ARG A 687 5.95 -15.83 75.96
CA ARG A 687 5.91 -16.17 77.40
C ARG A 687 6.95 -17.25 77.68
N PRO A 688 7.56 -17.28 78.88
CA PRO A 688 8.64 -18.21 79.16
C PRO A 688 8.18 -19.67 79.04
N ALA A 689 8.88 -20.46 78.24
CA ALA A 689 8.79 -21.91 78.19
C ALA A 689 10.19 -22.50 78.41
N ARG A 690 10.25 -23.71 78.99
CA ARG A 690 11.48 -24.33 79.50
C ARG A 690 12.28 -25.09 78.43
N ASP A 691 11.87 -25.01 77.17
CA ASP A 691 12.41 -25.67 75.98
C ASP A 691 12.36 -24.70 74.78
N PRO A 692 13.15 -24.92 73.70
CA PRO A 692 13.19 -24.02 72.55
C PRO A 692 11.78 -23.80 71.97
N ILE A 693 11.41 -22.52 71.81
CA ILE A 693 10.16 -22.12 71.17
C ILE A 693 10.48 -21.80 69.72
N ASP A 694 10.10 -22.70 68.81
CA ASP A 694 10.03 -22.39 67.37
C ASP A 694 8.76 -21.59 67.11
N VAL A 695 8.90 -20.33 66.68
CA VAL A 695 7.77 -19.47 66.32
C VAL A 695 7.75 -19.29 64.80
N TYR A 696 6.74 -19.84 64.15
CA TYR A 696 6.48 -19.62 62.73
C TYR A 696 5.53 -18.43 62.55
N GLY A 697 6.02 -17.36 61.94
CA GLY A 697 5.20 -16.24 61.48
C GLY A 697 5.11 -16.22 59.97
N TYR A 698 3.93 -16.46 59.41
CA TYR A 698 3.68 -16.25 57.98
C TYR A 698 3.24 -14.80 57.76
N VAL A 699 3.97 -14.06 56.94
CA VAL A 699 3.51 -12.77 56.42
C VAL A 699 2.88 -13.04 55.06
N SER A 700 1.55 -13.07 54.97
CA SER A 700 0.88 -13.09 53.67
C SER A 700 0.86 -11.67 53.11
N MET A 701 1.65 -11.40 52.08
CA MET A 701 1.57 -10.15 51.33
C MET A 701 0.28 -10.18 50.50
N GLN A 702 -0.80 -9.57 50.99
CA GLN A 702 -2.01 -9.39 50.21
C GLN A 702 -1.99 -8.01 49.56
N GLY A 703 -1.67 -7.97 48.26
CA GLY A 703 -1.81 -6.80 47.39
C GLY A 703 -0.68 -5.78 47.48
N ILE A 704 0.17 -5.74 46.45
CA ILE A 704 1.10 -4.63 46.21
C ILE A 704 0.32 -3.55 45.44
N ASP A 705 0.02 -2.42 46.08
CA ASP A 705 -0.56 -1.25 45.41
C ASP A 705 0.58 -0.32 44.96
N VAL A 706 0.97 -0.43 43.68
CA VAL A 706 2.03 0.40 43.09
C VAL A 706 1.43 1.78 42.78
N ARG A 707 1.86 2.80 43.50
CA ARG A 707 1.44 4.20 43.24
C ARG A 707 2.59 4.99 42.67
N SER A 708 2.34 5.60 41.51
CA SER A 708 3.24 6.58 40.91
C SER A 708 3.56 7.70 41.90
N THR A 709 4.84 7.87 42.22
CA THR A 709 5.37 8.95 43.04
C THR A 709 5.58 10.21 42.20
N ILE A 710 4.54 10.78 41.60
CA ILE A 710 4.47 12.23 41.30
C ILE A 710 2.99 12.67 41.36
N ARG A 711 2.70 13.64 42.24
CA ARG A 711 1.57 14.54 42.04
C ARG A 711 1.88 15.39 40.82
N VAL A 712 1.11 15.24 39.75
CA VAL A 712 1.09 16.22 38.66
C VAL A 712 0.70 17.56 39.28
N SER A 713 1.63 18.50 39.35
CA SER A 713 1.29 19.89 39.62
C SER A 713 0.48 20.39 38.43
N THR A 714 -0.82 20.55 38.62
CA THR A 714 -1.69 21.33 37.77
C THR A 714 -1.22 22.79 37.86
N GLY A 715 -0.49 23.26 36.85
CA GLY A 715 -0.14 24.67 36.76
C GLY A 715 1.13 24.98 35.97
N ASN A 716 1.08 24.88 34.64
CA ASN A 716 1.25 26.05 33.78
C ASN A 716 0.82 25.72 32.33
N PRO A 717 -0.31 26.27 31.83
CA PRO A 717 -0.71 26.16 30.45
C PRO A 717 -0.08 27.29 29.64
N VAL A 718 0.91 26.99 28.82
CA VAL A 718 1.33 27.87 27.72
C VAL A 718 1.28 27.08 26.41
N ILE A 719 0.06 26.91 25.92
CA ILE A 719 -0.23 26.81 24.48
C ILE A 719 -1.43 27.73 24.23
N PRO A 720 -1.23 28.94 23.70
CA PRO A 720 -2.24 29.70 22.98
C PRO A 720 -2.00 29.54 21.46
N PRO A 721 -3.00 29.80 20.60
CA PRO A 721 -3.89 28.81 20.03
C PRO A 721 -3.65 28.61 18.53
N LEU A 722 -4.17 27.50 17.98
CA LEU A 722 -4.46 27.42 16.55
C LEU A 722 -5.31 28.64 16.16
N ILE A 723 -4.96 29.26 15.04
CA ILE A 723 -5.77 30.27 14.38
C ILE A 723 -7.13 29.62 14.07
N GLY A 724 -8.15 30.01 14.85
CA GLY A 724 -9.50 29.51 14.72
C GLY A 724 -10.21 30.08 13.50
N ILE A 725 -11.28 29.40 13.09
CA ILE A 725 -12.28 29.82 12.10
C ILE A 725 -12.83 31.23 12.38
N GLU A 726 -12.67 31.71 13.63
CA GLU A 726 -13.02 33.03 14.11
C GLU A 726 -12.17 34.16 13.49
N ASN A 727 -10.90 33.90 13.12
CA ASN A 727 -10.06 34.88 12.39
C ASN A 727 -10.39 34.96 10.90
N TRP A 728 -11.02 33.93 10.33
CA TRP A 728 -11.59 33.96 8.98
C TRP A 728 -12.96 34.65 8.97
N LEU A 729 -13.75 34.46 10.04
CA LEU A 729 -15.00 35.17 10.31
C LEU A 729 -14.82 36.62 10.80
N ALA A 730 -13.59 37.11 10.91
CA ALA A 730 -13.29 38.52 11.23
C ALA A 730 -12.98 39.37 9.98
N LEU A 731 -12.83 38.76 8.80
CA LEU A 731 -12.68 39.48 7.53
C LEU A 731 -13.98 40.20 7.16
N SER A 732 -13.91 41.37 6.52
CA SER A 732 -15.09 42.04 5.98
C SER A 732 -15.76 41.16 4.89
N ASP A 733 -17.07 41.29 4.67
CA ASP A 733 -17.75 40.55 3.60
C ASP A 733 -17.12 40.81 2.22
N THR A 734 -16.51 41.99 2.06
CA THR A 734 -15.77 42.41 0.85
C THR A 734 -14.43 41.69 0.72
N ASP A 735 -13.72 41.42 1.83
CA ASP A 735 -12.44 40.70 1.84
C ASP A 735 -12.60 39.18 1.77
N ARG A 736 -13.73 38.64 2.27
CA ARG A 736 -14.08 37.23 2.04
C ARG A 736 -14.43 36.98 0.57
N ALA A 737 -15.20 37.88 -0.04
CA ALA A 737 -15.54 37.84 -1.45
C ALA A 737 -14.34 38.06 -2.38
N ALA A 738 -13.26 38.73 -1.91
CA ALA A 738 -12.02 38.88 -2.69
C ALA A 738 -11.08 37.66 -2.62
N SER A 739 -11.31 36.71 -1.68
CA SER A 739 -10.53 35.47 -1.55
C SER A 739 -11.07 34.31 -2.41
N ILE A 740 -12.24 34.50 -3.03
CA ILE A 740 -12.91 33.53 -3.89
C ILE A 740 -13.37 34.28 -5.15
N VAL A 741 -12.75 33.99 -6.29
CA VAL A 741 -13.03 34.48 -7.67
C VAL A 741 -12.24 35.69 -8.16
N SER A 742 -11.23 35.43 -9.01
CA SER A 742 -11.08 36.15 -10.28
C SER A 742 -10.33 35.27 -11.31
N ILE A 743 -11.08 34.42 -12.01
CA ILE A 743 -10.62 33.58 -13.13
C ILE A 743 -11.29 34.11 -14.41
N TRP A 744 -10.48 34.69 -15.30
CA TRP A 744 -10.63 34.90 -16.76
C TRP A 744 -11.66 35.91 -17.32
N PRO A 745 -11.26 36.58 -18.42
CA PRO A 745 -11.77 36.23 -19.76
C PRO A 745 -10.69 36.18 -20.88
N PRO A 746 -11.02 35.66 -22.09
CA PRO A 746 -10.09 34.97 -23.00
C PRO A 746 -9.63 35.80 -24.23
N PRO A 747 -8.60 35.32 -24.95
CA PRO A 747 -8.57 35.44 -26.40
C PRO A 747 -8.25 34.10 -27.08
N TRP A 748 -9.25 33.52 -27.75
CA TRP A 748 -9.06 32.42 -28.70
C TRP A 748 -9.00 33.02 -30.11
N GLN A 749 -7.83 32.99 -30.74
CA GLN A 749 -7.63 32.96 -32.20
C GLN A 749 -6.13 32.86 -32.49
N THR A 750 -5.62 31.64 -32.70
CA THR A 750 -4.36 31.49 -33.46
C THR A 750 -4.45 30.32 -34.46
N PRO A 751 -3.92 30.49 -35.68
CA PRO A 751 -4.24 29.65 -36.85
C PRO A 751 -3.43 28.33 -36.93
N GLY A 752 -3.09 27.71 -35.80
CA GLY A 752 -2.05 26.68 -35.73
C GLY A 752 -2.48 25.27 -35.31
N ALA A 753 -3.78 24.96 -35.24
CA ALA A 753 -4.22 23.62 -34.80
C ALA A 753 -4.28 22.62 -35.97
N PRO A 754 -3.63 21.44 -35.85
CA PRO A 754 -3.55 20.44 -36.91
C PRO A 754 -4.85 19.63 -37.00
N LEU A 755 -5.82 20.17 -37.75
CA LEU A 755 -7.06 19.51 -38.15
C LEU A 755 -7.00 18.41 -39.24
N PRO A 756 -5.90 18.06 -39.97
CA PRO A 756 -6.05 17.18 -41.14
C PRO A 756 -6.09 15.65 -40.96
N GLN A 757 -6.02 15.06 -39.75
CA GLN A 757 -5.85 13.58 -39.61
C GLN A 757 -6.92 12.84 -38.78
N LEU A 758 -8.00 13.52 -38.41
CA LEU A 758 -9.07 12.95 -37.56
C LEU A 758 -10.11 12.02 -38.22
N PRO A 759 -10.34 11.99 -39.55
CA PRO A 759 -11.39 11.13 -40.12
C PRO A 759 -11.11 9.62 -40.01
N ASP A 760 -9.84 9.22 -39.93
CA ASP A 760 -9.45 7.80 -39.97
C ASP A 760 -9.54 7.10 -38.60
N ILE A 761 -9.78 7.86 -37.52
CA ILE A 761 -9.72 7.37 -36.13
C ILE A 761 -11.13 7.13 -35.55
N TRP A 762 -12.20 7.54 -36.25
CA TRP A 762 -13.56 7.55 -35.71
C TRP A 762 -14.53 6.57 -36.42
N PRO A 763 -14.66 5.31 -35.94
CA PRO A 763 -15.82 4.51 -36.26
C PRO A 763 -17.02 4.97 -35.41
N VAL A 764 -17.97 5.66 -36.04
CA VAL A 764 -19.25 6.15 -35.46
C VAL A 764 -20.15 4.96 -35.07
N ARG A 765 -19.82 4.23 -33.99
CA ARG A 765 -20.60 3.05 -33.54
C ARG A 765 -21.43 3.28 -32.27
N ASN A 766 -21.22 4.39 -31.55
CA ASN A 766 -21.83 4.63 -30.23
C ASN A 766 -23.23 5.29 -30.26
N LEU A 767 -23.89 5.40 -31.43
CA LEU A 767 -25.17 6.11 -31.57
C LEU A 767 -26.38 5.18 -31.76
N GLY A 768 -26.18 3.86 -31.75
CA GLY A 768 -27.27 2.89 -31.89
C GLY A 768 -28.20 2.91 -30.67
N GLY A 769 -29.40 3.48 -30.83
CA GLY A 769 -30.52 3.32 -29.88
C GLY A 769 -30.91 4.53 -29.04
N LEU A 770 -30.32 5.72 -29.26
CA LEU A 770 -30.58 6.92 -28.46
C LEU A 770 -31.70 7.83 -28.99
N THR A 771 -32.29 7.52 -30.14
CA THR A 771 -33.37 8.32 -30.72
C THR A 771 -34.47 7.43 -31.27
N TYR A 772 -35.67 7.71 -30.80
CA TYR A 772 -36.90 7.17 -31.33
C TYR A 772 -37.30 7.97 -32.57
N THR A 773 -37.53 7.25 -33.67
CA THR A 773 -38.12 7.78 -34.89
C THR A 773 -39.55 7.23 -34.96
N PRO A 774 -40.60 8.08 -34.99
CA PRO A 774 -41.96 7.59 -35.13
C PRO A 774 -42.12 6.82 -36.45
N PRO A 775 -43.01 5.80 -36.52
CA PRO A 775 -43.32 5.17 -37.80
C PRO A 775 -43.89 6.21 -38.76
N SER A 776 -43.28 6.34 -39.94
CA SER A 776 -43.92 7.04 -41.06
C SER A 776 -45.09 6.20 -41.56
N ASP A 777 -46.27 6.81 -41.66
CA ASP A 777 -47.48 6.22 -42.27
C ASP A 777 -47.25 5.65 -43.68
#